data_AF-F4PWV1-F1
#
_entry.id   AF-F4PWV1-F1
#
_cell.length_a   1.000
_cell.length_b   1.000
_cell.length_c   1.000
_cell.angle_alpha   90.00
_cell.angle_beta   90.00
_cell.angle_gamma   90.00
#
_symmetry.space_group_name_H-M   'P 1'
#
loop_
_entity.id
_entity.type
_entity.pdbx_description
1 polymer ?
#
loop_
_entity_poly.entity_id
_entity_poly.type
_entity_poly.pdbx_seq_one_letter_code
_entity_poly.pdbx_strand_id
1 'polypeptide(L)'
;MTSTSKDSSRGVAAASVFKNRYLLLTILGFTRDYDNVELFGARVPVYQPTQDDIRDKKKYCKRRRYLELVRDLDWVIEQNYYSLLRDILTTRPEEAARFATAKTIQLTQHLVGDTAMITLLLKALPDQFYNYFAPGRDDPTNVPSLGPVASYLQLIAQNGNVDVWNAVITFINKGIASKTISAPPPIPPPRGGGGIAFFQFYTGTVETSDDNHPRFNTILPILFKQKVQMSKDTLDVRNIKVMQLIHQCIKSNQLRMLAHIINMVGVDRVCAFIDDMAINNNNNANPLQVHMLNDTHVAATETLQYISKTLPFKTLCNLFKTPLPMILLTNDHLLITSHLTSFPKPTKSDYFTFLDYLLRNHTTQSSSSSISPVVLTIIINHFLPLVSTLTTCDELVHRVNSTFTTPTKQNNQNKEIVCKYNLSYLIELYFELTNNKDKDKDVHNQKIEDTFQYLVQQHTTHTEPTLNKRCEYLLKRVGFYSICQYGTLEIVKTSFTLLQQTPKDNTNIKFGKQSVNLLSRDVSVLSFCTDIIVANNNKNNNKLTLTFNAKDSSQAIKLAFDNTSGSSGRGRQSWDIIEYLCNIATTIPIFKTIFNIPPELYSVLCQKGLSNLAIALQPNGGNGNGSSGDYSVVVNPPDSSTPAVSQYQSTQDSLYRAQSILQNAQPHNYTSNWNKLFDMATSRQQFLVVKYLVTNPPSTPIIPVISLDAAIQMMNFQYVKDLVESDLVRITLSVVAVETWQCVGTYGSLEWIEKILLKYDPYCTGRQLIPRLQSLRFGAKLNYHHGTQIINELDTNPILKY
;
A
#
# COMPACT_ATOMS: atom_id res chain seq x y z
N MET A 1 -23.46 33.76 45.78
CA MET A 1 -22.13 34.19 45.28
C MET A 1 -21.09 33.92 46.38
N THR A 2 -20.52 32.71 46.44
CA THR A 2 -19.42 32.38 47.36
C THR A 2 -18.68 31.15 46.83
N SER A 3 -17.67 31.35 45.99
CA SER A 3 -16.69 30.32 45.62
C SER A 3 -15.37 30.95 45.15
N THR A 4 -14.59 31.51 46.05
CA THR A 4 -13.28 32.10 45.73
C THR A 4 -12.21 31.83 46.80
N SER A 5 -12.16 30.63 47.38
CA SER A 5 -11.07 30.25 48.30
C SER A 5 -10.42 28.89 48.07
N LYS A 6 -10.87 28.09 47.09
CA LYS A 6 -10.26 26.77 46.80
C LYS A 6 -9.18 26.77 45.71
N ASP A 7 -9.10 27.80 44.88
CA ASP A 7 -8.11 27.83 43.79
C ASP A 7 -6.74 28.38 44.19
N SER A 8 -6.66 29.21 45.24
CA SER A 8 -5.36 29.69 45.74
C SER A 8 -4.57 28.59 46.45
N SER A 9 -5.24 27.65 47.14
CA SER A 9 -4.57 26.55 47.83
C SER A 9 -4.05 25.47 46.87
N ARG A 10 -4.72 25.25 45.73
CA ARG A 10 -4.26 24.34 44.66
C ARG A 10 -3.02 24.87 43.95
N GLY A 11 -2.95 26.17 43.69
CA GLY A 11 -1.76 26.80 43.09
C GLY A 11 -0.53 26.75 44.01
N VAL A 12 -0.72 26.92 45.33
CA VAL A 12 0.36 26.84 46.32
C VAL A 12 0.83 25.40 46.52
N ALA A 13 -0.07 24.43 46.54
CA ALA A 13 0.27 23.00 46.62
C ALA A 13 1.04 22.54 45.38
N ALA A 14 0.58 22.88 44.16
CA ALA A 14 1.29 22.58 42.92
C ALA A 14 2.68 23.23 42.89
N ALA A 15 2.79 24.52 43.25
CA ALA A 15 4.07 25.21 43.34
C ALA A 15 5.03 24.59 44.38
N SER A 16 4.50 24.03 45.48
CA SER A 16 5.29 23.34 46.50
C SER A 16 5.82 21.97 46.03
N VAL A 17 5.02 21.25 45.22
CA VAL A 17 5.41 19.99 44.56
C VAL A 17 6.53 20.23 43.55
N PHE A 18 6.48 21.32 42.78
CA PHE A 18 7.56 21.69 41.84
C PHE A 18 8.81 22.27 42.52
N LYS A 19 8.73 22.75 43.77
CA LYS A 19 9.89 23.19 44.57
C LYS A 19 10.63 22.02 45.23
N ASN A 20 9.94 20.92 45.51
CA ASN A 20 10.56 19.72 46.07
C ASN A 20 11.18 18.87 44.94
N ARG A 21 12.49 19.04 44.74
CA ARG A 21 13.26 18.37 43.68
C ARG A 21 13.13 16.84 43.72
N TYR A 22 13.06 16.25 44.91
CA TYR A 22 12.91 14.80 45.06
C TYR A 22 11.51 14.36 44.62
N LEU A 23 10.46 14.99 45.15
CA LEU A 23 9.07 14.66 44.80
C LEU A 23 8.78 14.88 43.31
N LEU A 24 9.33 15.95 42.72
CA LEU A 24 9.24 16.19 41.28
C LEU A 24 9.96 15.11 40.46
N LEU A 25 11.14 14.67 40.89
CA LEU A 25 11.86 13.57 40.23
C LEU A 25 11.13 12.23 40.39
N THR A 26 10.48 12.00 41.53
CA THR A 26 9.67 10.80 41.78
C THR A 26 8.40 10.81 40.93
N ILE A 27 7.67 11.93 40.87
CA ILE A 27 6.50 12.08 39.98
C ILE A 27 6.93 11.90 38.53
N LEU A 28 7.97 12.59 38.08
CA LEU A 28 8.49 12.45 36.71
C LEU A 28 9.01 11.03 36.42
N GLY A 29 9.50 10.31 37.43
CA GLY A 29 9.89 8.90 37.33
C GLY A 29 8.69 7.99 37.15
N PHE A 30 7.63 8.17 37.94
CA PHE A 30 6.38 7.39 37.85
C PHE A 30 5.55 7.73 36.61
N THR A 31 5.58 8.98 36.13
CA THR A 31 4.81 9.43 34.96
C THR A 31 5.50 9.16 33.63
N ARG A 32 6.82 8.92 33.61
CA ARG A 32 7.57 8.65 32.36
C ARG A 32 7.40 7.24 31.82
N ASP A 33 6.96 6.29 32.63
CA ASP A 33 6.67 4.91 32.22
C ASP A 33 5.26 4.72 31.62
N TYR A 34 4.43 5.78 31.56
CA TYR A 34 3.10 5.73 30.95
C TYR A 34 3.03 6.59 29.67
N ASP A 35 2.65 5.97 28.55
CA ASP A 35 2.60 6.54 27.18
C ASP A 35 1.68 7.77 26.97
N ASN A 36 1.03 8.28 28.01
CA ASN A 36 -0.08 9.24 27.89
C ASN A 36 0.06 10.51 28.76
N VAL A 37 1.27 10.86 29.19
CA VAL A 37 1.45 12.05 30.04
C VAL A 37 1.62 13.30 29.17
N GLU A 38 0.56 14.11 29.14
CA GLU A 38 0.53 15.44 28.55
C GLU A 38 0.76 16.50 29.63
N LEU A 39 1.86 17.25 29.54
CA LEU A 39 2.10 18.43 30.37
C LEU A 39 1.83 19.68 29.52
N PHE A 40 0.80 20.45 29.85
CA PHE A 40 0.33 21.60 29.07
C PHE A 40 0.03 21.25 27.59
N GLY A 41 -0.47 20.04 27.33
CA GLY A 41 -0.73 19.54 25.98
C GLY A 41 0.52 19.10 25.21
N ALA A 42 1.70 19.07 25.84
CA ALA A 42 2.90 18.46 25.27
C ALA A 42 3.00 17.01 25.76
N ARG A 43 3.06 16.02 24.84
CA ARG A 43 3.48 14.67 25.21
C ARG A 43 4.91 14.74 25.76
N VAL A 44 5.07 14.35 27.02
CA VAL A 44 6.40 14.18 27.60
C VAL A 44 7.04 13.01 26.86
N PRO A 45 8.20 13.19 26.18
CA PRO A 45 8.77 12.11 25.39
C PRO A 45 9.10 10.92 26.27
N VAL A 46 8.52 9.77 25.93
CA VAL A 46 8.97 8.48 26.41
C VAL A 46 10.27 8.20 25.69
N TYR A 47 11.39 8.29 26.41
CA TYR A 47 12.67 7.89 25.86
C TYR A 47 12.75 6.37 25.93
N GLN A 48 12.26 5.70 24.88
CA GLN A 48 12.58 4.30 24.60
C GLN A 48 13.78 4.30 23.64
N PRO A 49 15.02 4.12 24.13
CA PRO A 49 16.17 4.04 23.24
C PRO A 49 15.98 2.86 22.29
N THR A 50 16.00 3.13 20.98
CA THR A 50 16.09 2.05 20.00
C THR A 50 17.51 1.45 20.06
N GLN A 51 17.69 0.18 19.70
CA GLN A 51 19.02 -0.46 19.72
C GLN A 51 20.07 0.30 18.86
N ASP A 52 19.61 1.02 17.83
CA ASP A 52 20.46 1.88 16.98
C ASP A 52 20.92 3.16 17.70
N ASP A 53 20.11 3.75 18.58
CA ASP A 53 20.47 4.95 19.35
C ASP A 53 21.56 4.67 20.40
N ILE A 54 21.72 3.42 20.84
CA ILE A 54 22.71 2.99 21.82
C ILE A 54 24.09 2.79 21.17
N ARG A 55 24.13 2.38 19.90
CA ARG A 55 25.37 2.14 19.14
C ARG A 55 26.03 3.42 18.66
N ASP A 56 25.22 4.38 18.24
CA ASP A 56 25.71 5.64 17.71
C ASP A 56 25.79 6.67 18.84
N LYS A 57 26.95 6.73 19.53
CA LYS A 57 27.20 7.70 20.63
C LYS A 57 26.92 9.17 20.24
N LYS A 58 26.77 9.48 18.96
CA LYS A 58 26.40 10.80 18.41
C LYS A 58 24.88 11.07 18.39
N LYS A 59 24.02 10.05 18.47
CA LYS A 59 22.54 10.18 18.49
C LYS A 59 21.92 10.25 19.89
N TYR A 60 22.72 10.20 20.95
CA TYR A 60 22.26 10.62 22.26
C TYR A 60 21.73 12.05 22.17
N CYS A 61 20.41 12.24 22.21
CA CYS A 61 19.84 13.54 22.49
C CYS A 61 20.26 13.91 23.91
N LYS A 62 21.42 14.57 24.03
CA LYS A 62 21.83 15.27 25.25
C LYS A 62 20.61 16.04 25.73
N ARG A 63 20.22 15.87 27.01
CA ARG A 63 19.14 16.66 27.61
C ARG A 63 19.37 18.12 27.27
N ARG A 64 18.57 18.66 26.35
CA ARG A 64 18.71 20.04 25.92
C ARG A 64 18.01 20.91 26.93
N ARG A 65 18.69 21.94 27.41
CA ARG A 65 18.07 22.94 28.29
C ARG A 65 17.07 23.74 27.46
N TYR A 66 16.05 24.29 28.11
CA TYR A 66 15.04 25.10 27.43
C TYR A 66 15.66 26.21 26.55
N LEU A 67 16.69 26.91 27.04
CA LEU A 67 17.43 27.93 26.27
C LEU A 67 18.15 27.38 25.03
N GLU A 68 18.53 26.11 25.03
CA GLU A 68 19.13 25.47 23.86
C GLU A 68 18.05 25.09 22.84
N LEU A 69 16.85 24.72 23.30
CA LEU A 69 15.69 24.44 22.45
C LEU A 69 15.12 25.71 21.82
N VAL A 70 15.15 26.85 22.53
CA VAL A 70 14.84 28.16 21.95
C VAL A 70 15.78 28.51 20.78
N ARG A 71 17.03 28.04 20.85
CA ARG A 71 18.06 28.28 19.81
C ARG A 71 18.04 27.26 18.67
N ASP A 72 17.35 26.14 18.84
CA ASP A 72 17.30 25.06 17.85
C ASP A 72 15.84 24.66 17.59
N LEU A 73 15.13 25.59 16.95
CA LEU A 73 13.72 25.41 16.57
C LEU A 73 13.54 24.30 15.53
N ASP A 74 14.56 24.05 14.69
CA ASP A 74 14.53 22.97 13.71
C ASP A 74 14.30 21.63 14.40
N TRP A 75 15.08 21.35 15.45
CA TRP A 75 14.94 20.14 16.23
C TRP A 75 13.57 20.05 16.92
N VAL A 76 13.06 21.16 17.45
CA VAL A 76 11.74 21.19 18.11
C VAL A 76 10.62 20.80 17.13
N ILE A 77 10.68 21.29 15.89
CA ILE A 77 9.71 20.97 14.84
C ILE A 77 9.89 19.52 14.35
N GLU A 78 11.13 19.08 14.06
CA GLU A 78 11.44 17.71 13.61
C GLU A 78 10.99 16.64 14.61
N GLN A 79 11.02 16.95 15.90
CA GLN A 79 10.60 16.04 16.98
C GLN A 79 9.12 16.20 17.36
N ASN A 80 8.34 17.00 16.62
CA ASN A 80 6.92 17.24 16.84
C ASN A 80 6.54 17.80 18.23
N TYR A 81 7.41 18.61 18.86
CA TYR A 81 7.12 19.23 20.16
C TYR A 81 6.35 20.55 20.01
N TYR A 82 5.14 20.47 19.46
CA TYR A 82 4.36 21.67 19.08
C TYR A 82 3.97 22.53 20.27
N SER A 83 3.65 21.94 21.42
CA SER A 83 3.30 22.71 22.63
C SER A 83 4.50 23.48 23.20
N LEU A 84 5.71 22.90 23.10
CA LEU A 84 6.94 23.61 23.44
C LEU A 84 7.22 24.72 22.42
N LEU A 85 7.05 24.46 21.13
CA LEU A 85 7.18 25.47 20.09
C LEU A 85 6.23 26.65 20.33
N ARG A 86 4.97 26.38 20.68
CA ARG A 86 3.98 27.40 21.06
C ARG A 86 4.44 28.22 22.25
N ASP A 87 4.93 27.58 23.31
CA ASP A 87 5.47 28.25 24.49
C ASP A 87 6.67 29.15 24.14
N ILE A 88 7.62 28.66 23.34
CA ILE A 88 8.78 29.43 22.89
C ILE A 88 8.34 30.65 22.06
N LEU A 89 7.45 30.46 21.09
CA LEU A 89 6.96 31.52 20.21
C LEU A 89 6.12 32.57 20.94
N THR A 90 5.48 32.21 22.05
CA THR A 90 4.66 33.14 22.85
C THR A 90 5.46 33.86 23.93
N THR A 91 6.38 33.16 24.60
CA THR A 91 7.16 33.72 25.71
C THR A 91 8.46 34.40 25.26
N ARG A 92 9.07 33.94 24.15
CA ARG A 92 10.38 34.41 23.66
C ARG A 92 10.41 34.63 22.14
N PRO A 93 9.47 35.41 21.57
CA PRO A 93 9.37 35.59 20.12
C PRO A 93 10.64 36.19 19.49
N GLU A 94 11.30 37.14 20.15
CA GLU A 94 12.51 37.80 19.64
C GLU A 94 13.71 36.83 19.55
N GLU A 95 13.90 35.99 20.58
CA GLU A 95 14.95 34.97 20.55
C GLU A 95 14.65 33.92 19.47
N ALA A 96 13.40 33.46 19.38
CA ALA A 96 12.97 32.52 18.35
C ALA A 96 13.22 33.08 16.94
N ALA A 97 12.85 34.35 16.70
CA ALA A 97 13.10 35.07 15.45
C ALA A 97 14.59 35.13 15.10
N ARG A 98 15.45 35.38 16.08
CA ARG A 98 16.91 35.46 15.87
C ARG A 98 17.54 34.14 15.42
N PHE A 99 17.00 33.00 15.86
CA PHE A 99 17.57 31.68 15.56
C PHE A 99 16.81 30.91 14.47
N ALA A 100 15.62 31.35 14.07
CA ALA A 100 14.89 30.76 12.96
C ALA A 100 15.64 30.93 11.63
N THR A 101 15.93 29.81 10.98
CA THR A 101 16.62 29.74 9.69
C THR A 101 15.64 29.46 8.54
N ALA A 102 16.13 29.53 7.30
CA ALA A 102 15.35 29.08 6.14
C ALA A 102 14.90 27.61 6.27
N LYS A 103 15.73 26.75 6.90
CA LYS A 103 15.37 25.37 7.22
C LYS A 103 14.23 25.31 8.23
N THR A 104 14.23 26.17 9.25
CA THR A 104 13.13 26.27 10.21
C THR A 104 11.82 26.55 9.49
N ILE A 105 11.81 27.55 8.61
CA ILE A 105 10.63 27.90 7.82
C ILE A 105 10.19 26.73 6.93
N GLN A 106 11.11 26.06 6.26
CA GLN A 106 10.78 24.87 5.48
C GLN A 106 10.15 23.76 6.33
N LEU A 107 10.69 23.47 7.52
CA LEU A 107 10.15 22.45 8.41
C LEU A 107 8.74 22.75 8.91
N THR A 108 8.32 24.02 8.97
CA THR A 108 6.93 24.36 9.32
C THR A 108 5.89 23.81 8.34
N GLN A 109 6.31 23.36 7.15
CA GLN A 109 5.44 22.65 6.19
C GLN A 109 4.88 21.33 6.75
N HIS A 110 5.54 20.72 7.73
CA HIS A 110 5.03 19.53 8.41
C HIS A 110 3.88 19.86 9.39
N LEU A 111 3.69 21.14 9.71
CA LEU A 111 2.68 21.63 10.66
C LEU A 111 1.37 22.02 9.98
N VAL A 112 1.19 21.73 8.68
CA VAL A 112 0.00 22.16 7.92
C VAL A 112 -1.31 21.57 8.50
N GLY A 113 -1.25 20.51 9.31
CA GLY A 113 -2.40 20.02 10.06
C GLY A 113 -2.91 20.97 11.16
N ASP A 114 -2.07 21.88 11.67
CA ASP A 114 -2.39 22.77 12.79
C ASP A 114 -2.41 24.25 12.37
N THR A 115 -3.61 24.75 12.08
CA THR A 115 -3.86 26.15 11.69
C THR A 115 -3.42 27.15 12.76
N ALA A 116 -3.59 26.82 14.04
CA ALA A 116 -3.25 27.73 15.14
C ALA A 116 -1.73 27.89 15.24
N MET A 117 -0.99 26.79 15.10
CA MET A 117 0.48 26.82 15.11
C MET A 117 1.05 27.61 13.94
N ILE A 118 0.56 27.38 12.72
CA ILE A 118 1.02 28.15 11.55
C ILE A 118 0.71 29.63 11.71
N THR A 119 -0.49 29.99 12.19
CA THR A 119 -0.85 31.39 12.42
C THR A 119 0.06 32.05 13.45
N LEU A 120 0.42 31.32 14.52
CA LEU A 120 1.37 31.79 15.53
C LEU A 120 2.78 31.96 14.94
N LEU A 121 3.26 31.02 14.13
CA LEU A 121 4.55 31.09 13.44
C LEU A 121 4.62 32.29 12.49
N LEU A 122 3.59 32.52 11.67
CA LEU A 122 3.51 33.67 10.77
C LEU A 122 3.52 35.01 11.53
N LYS A 123 2.96 35.03 12.75
CA LYS A 123 2.94 36.22 13.62
C LYS A 123 4.27 36.43 14.35
N ALA A 124 4.91 35.36 14.82
CA ALA A 124 6.12 35.42 15.62
C ALA A 124 7.40 35.55 14.80
N LEU A 125 7.42 35.01 13.57
CA LEU A 125 8.59 34.96 12.69
C LEU A 125 8.38 35.68 11.33
N PRO A 126 7.74 36.87 11.28
CA PRO A 126 7.32 37.47 10.02
C PRO A 126 8.50 37.75 9.08
N ASP A 127 9.60 38.29 9.60
CA ASP A 127 10.77 38.65 8.77
C ASP A 127 11.47 37.42 8.21
N GLN A 128 11.51 36.32 8.95
CA GLN A 128 12.12 35.07 8.54
C GLN A 128 11.31 34.42 7.42
N PHE A 129 9.98 34.43 7.51
CA PHE A 129 9.12 34.03 6.40
C PHE A 129 9.29 34.95 5.18
N TYR A 130 9.38 36.27 5.36
CA TYR A 130 9.62 37.19 4.24
C TYR A 130 10.97 36.95 3.57
N ASN A 131 12.04 36.77 4.35
CA ASN A 131 13.37 36.49 3.84
C ASN A 131 13.44 35.12 3.13
N TYR A 132 12.68 34.14 3.62
CA TYR A 132 12.57 32.83 2.97
C TYR A 132 11.85 32.91 1.62
N PHE A 133 10.74 33.65 1.55
CA PHE A 133 9.96 33.79 0.33
C PHE A 133 10.54 34.79 -0.68
N ALA A 134 11.35 35.75 -0.22
CA ALA A 134 11.99 36.79 -1.02
C ALA A 134 13.46 36.97 -0.58
N PRO A 135 14.34 35.98 -0.85
CA PRO A 135 15.75 36.09 -0.51
C PRO A 135 16.39 37.23 -1.31
N GLY A 136 17.22 38.05 -0.66
CA GLY A 136 17.93 39.16 -1.33
C GLY A 136 17.16 40.49 -1.41
N ARG A 137 16.17 40.68 -0.55
CA ARG A 137 15.34 41.90 -0.45
C ARG A 137 16.12 43.22 -0.38
N ASP A 138 17.35 43.19 0.11
CA ASP A 138 18.19 44.38 0.25
C ASP A 138 18.70 44.90 -1.11
N ASP A 139 18.59 44.11 -2.17
CA ASP A 139 18.86 44.55 -3.54
C ASP A 139 17.54 44.91 -4.26
N PRO A 140 17.22 46.21 -4.42
CA PRO A 140 15.99 46.66 -5.07
C PRO A 140 15.90 46.27 -6.54
N THR A 141 17.00 45.80 -7.15
CA THR A 141 17.02 45.32 -8.54
C THR A 141 16.66 43.84 -8.67
N ASN A 142 16.66 43.09 -7.56
CA ASN A 142 16.51 41.65 -7.59
C ASN A 142 15.03 41.26 -7.40
N VAL A 143 14.41 40.78 -8.49
CA VAL A 143 13.03 40.28 -8.45
C VAL A 143 12.98 39.06 -7.53
N PRO A 144 12.12 39.03 -6.49
CA PRO A 144 12.09 37.90 -5.57
C PRO A 144 11.82 36.60 -6.32
N SER A 145 12.65 35.58 -6.06
CA SER A 145 12.42 34.24 -6.59
C SER A 145 11.09 33.73 -6.05
N LEU A 146 10.12 33.53 -6.94
CA LEU A 146 8.79 33.03 -6.56
C LEU A 146 8.76 31.51 -6.37
N GLY A 147 9.87 30.81 -6.63
CA GLY A 147 10.00 29.35 -6.50
C GLY A 147 9.74 28.81 -5.08
N PRO A 148 10.32 29.40 -4.01
CA PRO A 148 10.05 29.02 -2.63
C PRO A 148 8.58 29.17 -2.24
N VAL A 149 7.92 30.25 -2.71
CA VAL A 149 6.48 30.47 -2.47
C VAL A 149 5.66 29.35 -3.09
N ALA A 150 5.86 29.06 -4.38
CA ALA A 150 5.13 28.00 -5.06
C ALA A 150 5.37 26.62 -4.42
N SER A 151 6.61 26.33 -4.01
CA SER A 151 6.98 25.08 -3.35
C SER A 151 6.31 24.94 -1.97
N TYR A 152 6.25 26.02 -1.19
CA TYR A 152 5.61 26.03 0.11
C TYR A 152 4.08 25.84 -0.01
N LEU A 153 3.45 26.51 -0.97
CA LEU A 153 2.02 26.35 -1.26
C LEU A 153 1.68 24.94 -1.77
N GLN A 154 2.55 24.34 -2.59
CA GLN A 154 2.38 22.97 -3.08
C GLN A 154 2.30 21.97 -1.92
N LEU A 155 3.13 22.13 -0.88
CA LEU A 155 3.12 21.26 0.28
C LEU A 155 1.89 21.47 1.17
N ILE A 156 1.36 22.69 1.23
CA ILE A 156 0.06 22.92 1.86
C ILE A 156 -1.04 22.17 1.10
N ALA A 157 -1.04 22.27 -0.23
CA ALA A 157 -1.99 21.57 -1.08
C ALA A 157 -1.92 20.04 -0.98
N GLN A 158 -0.74 19.50 -0.67
CA GLN A 158 -0.58 18.06 -0.42
C GLN A 158 -1.27 17.60 0.88
N ASN A 159 -1.26 18.45 1.91
CA ASN A 159 -1.82 18.12 3.23
C ASN A 159 -3.30 18.54 3.38
N GLY A 160 -3.77 19.48 2.57
CA GLY A 160 -5.20 19.77 2.41
C GLY A 160 -5.87 20.68 3.44
N ASN A 161 -5.10 21.41 4.25
CA ASN A 161 -5.67 22.37 5.20
C ASN A 161 -5.91 23.75 4.56
N VAL A 162 -7.17 24.05 4.22
CA VAL A 162 -7.60 25.28 3.56
C VAL A 162 -7.43 26.52 4.44
N ASP A 163 -7.50 26.38 5.76
CA ASP A 163 -7.33 27.51 6.67
C ASP A 163 -5.85 27.93 6.74
N VAL A 164 -4.94 26.95 6.78
CA VAL A 164 -3.50 27.19 6.64
C VAL A 164 -3.18 27.83 5.30
N TRP A 165 -3.77 27.34 4.21
CA TRP A 165 -3.65 27.95 2.89
C TRP A 165 -4.03 29.44 2.91
N ASN A 166 -5.21 29.77 3.46
CA ASN A 166 -5.71 31.13 3.53
C ASN A 166 -4.83 32.02 4.43
N ALA A 167 -4.36 31.51 5.57
CA ALA A 167 -3.48 32.23 6.48
C ALA A 167 -2.15 32.60 5.81
N VAL A 168 -1.52 31.64 5.14
CA VAL A 168 -0.23 31.82 4.44
C VAL A 168 -0.40 32.76 3.24
N ILE A 169 -1.44 32.60 2.42
CA ILE A 169 -1.71 33.50 1.29
C ILE A 169 -1.95 34.93 1.79
N THR A 170 -2.73 35.11 2.86
CA THR A 170 -2.99 36.42 3.46
C THR A 170 -1.70 37.06 3.96
N PHE A 171 -0.84 36.29 4.63
CA PHE A 171 0.45 36.75 5.11
C PHE A 171 1.37 37.20 3.97
N ILE A 172 1.49 36.39 2.92
CA ILE A 172 2.32 36.70 1.75
C ILE A 172 1.78 37.95 1.02
N ASN A 173 0.46 38.06 0.86
CA ASN A 173 -0.16 39.23 0.23
C ASN A 173 0.10 40.51 1.01
N LYS A 174 0.01 40.46 2.34
CA LYS A 174 0.24 41.63 3.21
C LYS A 174 1.66 42.17 3.12
N GLY A 175 2.68 41.31 2.98
CA GLY A 175 4.08 41.75 3.04
C GLY A 175 4.85 41.74 1.74
N ILE A 176 4.65 40.74 0.88
CA ILE A 176 5.39 40.60 -0.39
C ILE A 176 4.62 41.34 -1.48
N ALA A 177 3.37 40.94 -1.75
CA ALA A 177 2.61 41.48 -2.87
C ALA A 177 2.36 43.00 -2.75
N SER A 178 2.13 43.51 -1.54
CA SER A 178 1.98 44.95 -1.30
C SER A 178 3.23 45.78 -1.64
N LYS A 179 4.43 45.19 -1.54
CA LYS A 179 5.71 45.89 -1.74
C LYS A 179 6.27 45.74 -3.15
N THR A 180 6.09 44.60 -3.81
CA THR A 180 6.49 44.41 -5.22
C THR A 180 5.62 45.17 -6.22
N ILE A 181 4.42 45.64 -5.83
CA ILE A 181 3.46 46.34 -6.70
C ILE A 181 3.40 47.85 -6.40
N SER A 182 4.34 48.37 -5.61
CA SER A 182 4.43 49.83 -5.45
C SER A 182 4.79 50.44 -6.81
N ALA A 183 3.89 51.25 -7.36
CA ALA A 183 4.12 51.98 -8.61
C ALA A 183 5.44 52.77 -8.48
N PRO A 184 6.26 52.85 -9.54
CA PRO A 184 7.46 53.67 -9.50
C PRO A 184 7.10 55.08 -9.01
N PRO A 185 7.94 55.72 -8.19
CA PRO A 185 7.68 57.07 -7.72
C PRO A 185 7.38 57.95 -8.94
N PRO A 186 6.36 58.82 -8.87
CA PRO A 186 6.02 59.70 -9.99
C PRO A 186 7.27 60.44 -10.41
N ILE A 187 7.72 60.19 -11.65
CA ILE A 187 8.88 60.85 -12.22
C ILE A 187 8.58 62.36 -12.12
N PRO A 188 9.41 63.17 -11.45
CA PRO A 188 9.20 64.61 -11.43
C PRO A 188 9.14 65.12 -12.88
N PRO A 189 8.23 66.05 -13.20
CA PRO A 189 8.02 66.49 -14.57
C PRO A 189 9.37 66.89 -15.20
N PRO A 190 9.65 66.45 -16.44
CA PRO A 190 10.97 66.58 -17.02
C PRO A 190 11.32 68.05 -17.14
N ARG A 191 12.28 68.52 -16.33
CA ARG A 191 12.93 69.81 -16.54
C ARG A 191 13.91 69.65 -17.70
N GLY A 192 13.42 69.92 -18.91
CA GLY A 192 14.20 70.37 -20.06
C GLY A 192 15.24 69.41 -20.64
N GLY A 193 14.98 68.97 -21.87
CA GLY A 193 16.04 68.65 -22.83
C GLY A 193 16.40 67.17 -22.96
N GLY A 194 15.90 66.57 -24.05
CA GLY A 194 16.60 65.55 -24.85
C GLY A 194 16.97 64.24 -24.17
N GLY A 195 16.06 63.25 -24.21
CA GLY A 195 16.39 61.87 -23.82
C GLY A 195 15.19 60.94 -23.69
N ILE A 196 14.37 60.83 -24.73
CA ILE A 196 13.29 59.82 -24.79
C ILE A 196 13.93 58.50 -25.22
N ALA A 197 14.27 57.59 -24.30
CA ALA A 197 14.52 56.17 -24.63
C ALA A 197 14.63 55.17 -23.47
N PHE A 198 14.62 55.55 -22.18
CA PHE A 198 15.00 54.59 -21.12
C PHE A 198 13.88 54.08 -20.20
N PHE A 199 12.69 54.69 -20.19
CA PHE A 199 11.65 54.38 -19.18
C PHE A 199 10.48 53.50 -19.64
N GLN A 200 10.48 53.00 -20.88
CA GLN A 200 9.54 51.94 -21.31
C GLN A 200 9.90 50.54 -20.77
N PHE A 201 10.98 50.41 -20.00
CA PHE A 201 11.53 49.12 -19.58
C PHE A 201 11.03 48.57 -18.22
N TYR A 202 10.29 49.33 -17.41
CA TYR A 202 9.89 48.86 -16.06
C TYR A 202 8.40 48.52 -15.87
N THR A 203 7.55 48.88 -16.83
CA THR A 203 6.16 48.40 -16.88
C THR A 203 5.96 47.80 -18.25
N GLY A 204 6.01 46.46 -18.34
CA GLY A 204 5.67 45.77 -19.59
C GLY A 204 4.40 46.37 -20.17
N THR A 205 4.49 46.82 -21.43
CA THR A 205 3.42 47.36 -22.29
C THR A 205 2.14 47.68 -21.53
N VAL A 206 1.92 48.97 -21.26
CA VAL A 206 0.62 49.51 -20.88
C VAL A 206 -0.40 49.01 -21.91
N GLU A 207 -1.09 47.92 -21.59
CA GLU A 207 -2.41 47.66 -22.15
C GLU A 207 -3.21 48.90 -21.77
N THR A 208 -3.56 49.69 -22.78
CA THR A 208 -4.34 50.92 -22.62
C THR A 208 -5.65 50.56 -21.93
N SER A 209 -5.67 50.83 -20.63
CA SER A 209 -6.81 51.20 -19.79
C SER A 209 -8.18 51.05 -20.44
N ASP A 210 -8.81 49.91 -20.21
CA ASP A 210 -10.24 49.88 -19.91
C ASP A 210 -10.37 49.67 -18.40
N ASP A 211 -10.70 50.76 -17.71
CA ASP A 211 -10.22 51.12 -16.37
C ASP A 211 -11.03 50.51 -15.21
N ASN A 212 -11.53 49.28 -15.34
CA ASN A 212 -12.41 48.66 -14.33
C ASN A 212 -11.95 47.30 -13.80
N HIS A 213 -10.77 46.79 -14.18
CA HIS A 213 -10.28 45.54 -13.59
C HIS A 213 -9.57 45.78 -12.24
N PRO A 214 -10.01 45.10 -11.15
CA PRO A 214 -9.43 45.27 -9.82
C PRO A 214 -7.94 44.97 -9.81
N ARG A 215 -7.15 45.89 -9.24
CA ARG A 215 -5.68 45.81 -9.17
C ARG A 215 -5.24 44.43 -8.63
N PHE A 216 -4.34 43.78 -9.37
CA PHE A 216 -3.82 42.42 -9.15
C PHE A 216 -2.89 42.30 -7.93
N ASN A 217 -3.38 42.65 -6.74
CA ASN A 217 -2.54 42.81 -5.55
C ASN A 217 -2.32 41.52 -4.76
N THR A 218 -2.43 40.35 -5.38
CA THR A 218 -2.26 39.07 -4.68
C THR A 218 -1.21 38.19 -5.33
N ILE A 219 -0.59 37.32 -4.53
CA ILE A 219 0.53 36.48 -4.92
C ILE A 219 0.15 35.46 -6.00
N LEU A 220 -1.09 34.97 -6.00
CA LEU A 220 -1.53 33.95 -6.96
C LEU A 220 -1.49 34.49 -8.41
N PRO A 221 -2.12 35.63 -8.77
CA PRO A 221 -1.93 36.24 -10.09
C PRO A 221 -0.46 36.48 -10.48
N ILE A 222 0.41 36.84 -9.52
CA ILE A 222 1.84 37.07 -9.77
C ILE A 222 2.55 35.77 -10.14
N LEU A 223 2.23 34.65 -9.47
CA LEU A 223 2.78 33.33 -9.78
C LEU A 223 2.45 32.87 -11.20
N PHE A 224 1.27 33.23 -11.71
CA PHE A 224 0.78 32.84 -13.03
C PHE A 224 1.15 33.81 -14.16
N LYS A 225 1.84 34.91 -13.86
CA LYS A 225 2.25 35.91 -14.88
C LYS A 225 3.43 35.39 -15.69
N GLN A 226 3.22 35.09 -16.98
CA GLN A 226 4.25 34.54 -17.88
C GLN A 226 5.33 35.54 -18.29
N LYS A 227 4.98 36.83 -18.41
CA LYS A 227 5.89 37.89 -18.89
C LYS A 227 6.54 38.67 -17.73
N VAL A 228 7.27 37.97 -16.87
CA VAL A 228 8.09 38.62 -15.84
C VAL A 228 9.53 38.66 -16.33
N GLN A 229 10.27 39.74 -16.02
CA GLN A 229 11.71 39.88 -16.28
C GLN A 229 12.52 38.91 -15.41
N MET A 230 12.34 37.61 -15.61
CA MET A 230 13.11 36.54 -15.00
C MET A 230 13.97 35.90 -16.08
N SER A 231 15.15 35.39 -15.72
CA SER A 231 15.91 34.53 -16.63
C SER A 231 15.04 33.33 -17.01
N LYS A 232 15.23 32.82 -18.23
CA LYS A 232 14.46 31.69 -18.77
C LYS A 232 14.45 30.50 -17.79
N ASP A 233 15.61 30.14 -17.25
CA ASP A 233 15.74 29.02 -16.30
C ASP A 233 14.92 29.25 -15.02
N THR A 234 14.93 30.48 -14.47
CA THR A 234 14.16 30.82 -13.28
C THR A 234 12.66 30.79 -13.55
N LEU A 235 12.26 31.29 -14.73
CA LEU A 235 10.88 31.28 -15.20
C LEU A 235 10.38 29.84 -15.36
N ASP A 236 11.18 28.96 -15.96
CA ASP A 236 10.86 27.55 -16.19
C ASP A 236 10.71 26.80 -14.86
N VAL A 237 11.66 26.97 -13.92
CA VAL A 237 11.58 26.36 -12.58
C VAL A 237 10.31 26.82 -11.85
N ARG A 238 10.00 28.11 -11.89
CA ARG A 238 8.78 28.67 -11.29
C ARG A 238 7.54 28.06 -11.93
N ASN A 239 7.45 28.04 -13.26
CA ASN A 239 6.28 27.55 -13.96
C ASN A 239 6.06 26.05 -13.70
N ILE A 240 7.13 25.24 -13.65
CA ILE A 240 7.04 23.84 -13.25
C ILE A 240 6.44 23.71 -11.85
N LYS A 241 6.87 24.54 -10.89
CA LYS A 241 6.34 24.51 -9.51
C LYS A 241 4.87 24.95 -9.44
N VAL A 242 4.47 25.94 -10.21
CA VAL A 242 3.06 26.37 -10.29
C VAL A 242 2.19 25.28 -10.92
N MET A 243 2.68 24.60 -11.96
CA MET A 243 1.97 23.46 -12.54
C MET A 243 1.87 22.28 -11.57
N GLN A 244 2.96 21.99 -10.83
CA GLN A 244 2.96 20.97 -9.78
C GLN A 244 1.98 21.29 -8.65
N LEU A 245 1.81 22.56 -8.28
CA LEU A 245 0.79 22.99 -7.33
C LEU A 245 -0.63 22.67 -7.82
N ILE A 246 -0.97 22.97 -9.09
CA ILE A 246 -2.27 22.60 -9.68
C ILE A 246 -2.45 21.08 -9.64
N HIS A 247 -1.45 20.32 -10.11
CA HIS A 247 -1.49 18.85 -10.08
C HIS A 247 -1.67 18.31 -8.66
N GLN A 248 -1.03 18.90 -7.66
CA GLN A 248 -1.12 18.45 -6.28
C GLN A 248 -2.51 18.69 -5.70
N CYS A 249 -3.14 19.83 -6.00
CA CYS A 249 -4.53 20.08 -5.61
C CYS A 249 -5.47 19.03 -6.21
N ILE A 250 -5.24 18.61 -7.46
CA ILE A 250 -6.04 17.58 -8.13
C ILE A 250 -5.82 16.22 -7.47
N LYS A 251 -4.56 15.79 -7.33
CA LYS A 251 -4.18 14.50 -6.74
C LYS A 251 -4.68 14.35 -5.31
N SER A 252 -4.66 15.43 -4.53
CA SER A 252 -5.02 15.42 -3.11
C SER A 252 -6.49 15.80 -2.86
N ASN A 253 -7.30 15.91 -3.93
CA ASN A 253 -8.70 16.33 -3.90
C ASN A 253 -8.96 17.64 -3.11
N GLN A 254 -8.17 18.68 -3.36
CA GLN A 254 -8.30 19.96 -2.68
C GLN A 254 -9.11 20.97 -3.49
N LEU A 255 -10.40 20.67 -3.71
CA LEU A 255 -11.33 21.50 -4.49
C LEU A 255 -11.29 22.96 -4.04
N ARG A 256 -11.37 23.23 -2.73
CA ARG A 256 -11.43 24.60 -2.19
C ARG A 256 -10.18 25.41 -2.52
N MET A 257 -9.00 24.80 -2.46
CA MET A 257 -7.74 25.47 -2.79
C MET A 257 -7.65 25.73 -4.29
N LEU A 258 -8.00 24.74 -5.11
CA LEU A 258 -7.99 24.90 -6.56
C LEU A 258 -9.00 25.96 -7.02
N ALA A 259 -10.21 25.94 -6.47
CA ALA A 259 -11.22 26.96 -6.73
C ALA A 259 -10.74 28.34 -6.30
N HIS A 260 -10.04 28.46 -5.17
CA HIS A 260 -9.44 29.72 -4.74
C HIS A 260 -8.37 30.20 -5.73
N ILE A 261 -7.51 29.32 -6.25
CA ILE A 261 -6.54 29.66 -7.31
C ILE A 261 -7.26 30.18 -8.56
N ILE A 262 -8.23 29.42 -9.08
CA ILE A 262 -8.94 29.77 -10.32
C ILE A 262 -9.72 31.07 -10.17
N ASN A 263 -10.43 31.26 -9.05
CA ASN A 263 -11.22 32.46 -8.81
C ASN A 263 -10.34 33.72 -8.64
N MET A 264 -9.17 33.60 -8.00
CA MET A 264 -8.28 34.74 -7.77
C MET A 264 -7.43 35.10 -8.98
N VAL A 265 -6.96 34.10 -9.73
CA VAL A 265 -6.13 34.30 -10.93
C VAL A 265 -6.99 34.66 -12.14
N GLY A 266 -8.20 34.09 -12.22
CA GLY A 266 -9.08 34.13 -13.39
C GLY A 266 -8.88 32.90 -14.27
N VAL A 267 -10.00 32.30 -14.71
CA VAL A 267 -10.03 31.07 -15.53
C VAL A 267 -9.16 31.23 -16.78
N ASP A 268 -9.32 32.33 -17.52
CA ASP A 268 -8.61 32.56 -18.79
C ASP A 268 -7.09 32.56 -18.63
N ARG A 269 -6.59 33.11 -17.52
CA ARG A 269 -5.15 33.17 -17.23
C ARG A 269 -4.61 31.82 -16.78
N VAL A 270 -5.37 31.06 -16.00
CA VAL A 270 -5.01 29.68 -15.65
C VAL A 270 -4.98 28.82 -16.91
N CYS A 271 -5.95 28.98 -17.81
CA CYS A 271 -5.97 28.28 -19.10
C CYS A 271 -4.78 28.67 -19.98
N ALA A 272 -4.51 29.96 -20.15
CA ALA A 272 -3.34 30.42 -20.91
C ALA A 272 -2.03 29.91 -20.32
N PHE A 273 -1.93 29.83 -18.99
CA PHE A 273 -0.78 29.26 -18.29
C PHE A 273 -0.58 27.76 -18.59
N ILE A 274 -1.64 26.96 -18.44
CA ILE A 274 -1.60 25.51 -18.70
C ILE A 274 -1.29 25.24 -20.18
N ASP A 275 -1.93 25.96 -21.09
CA ASP A 275 -1.74 25.78 -22.53
C ASP A 275 -0.32 26.14 -22.97
N ASP A 276 0.24 27.25 -22.47
CA ASP A 276 1.62 27.65 -22.73
C ASP A 276 2.63 26.63 -22.18
N MET A 277 2.37 26.09 -20.99
CA MET A 277 3.18 25.03 -20.40
C MET A 277 3.19 23.75 -21.24
N ALA A 278 2.06 23.41 -21.87
CA ALA A 278 2.00 22.26 -22.77
C ALA A 278 2.75 22.51 -24.09
N ILE A 279 2.77 23.74 -24.60
CA ILE A 279 3.43 24.09 -25.87
C ILE A 279 4.94 24.25 -25.70
N ASN A 280 5.40 24.96 -24.66
CA ASN A 280 6.79 25.39 -24.54
C ASN A 280 7.67 24.38 -23.79
N ASN A 281 7.10 23.53 -22.94
CA ASN A 281 7.85 22.72 -21.98
C ASN A 281 7.88 21.23 -22.36
N ASN A 282 8.19 20.95 -23.64
CA ASN A 282 8.06 19.67 -24.36
C ASN A 282 8.54 18.38 -23.64
N ASN A 283 9.29 18.44 -22.53
CA ASN A 283 9.68 17.25 -21.75
C ASN A 283 9.52 17.37 -20.22
N ASN A 284 9.29 18.56 -19.66
CA ASN A 284 9.34 18.75 -18.19
C ASN A 284 7.96 18.95 -17.55
N ALA A 285 7.00 19.51 -18.30
CA ALA A 285 5.63 19.64 -17.84
C ALA A 285 4.87 18.35 -18.16
N ASN A 286 5.20 17.27 -17.45
CA ASN A 286 4.51 16.01 -17.65
C ASN A 286 3.02 16.17 -17.34
N PRO A 287 2.13 15.99 -18.32
CA PRO A 287 0.70 16.09 -18.09
C PRO A 287 0.28 15.05 -17.05
N LEU A 288 -0.74 15.37 -16.27
CA LEU A 288 -1.19 14.53 -15.17
C LEU A 288 -1.69 13.19 -15.74
N GLN A 289 -1.06 12.10 -15.32
CA GLN A 289 -1.45 10.76 -15.74
C GLN A 289 -2.55 10.25 -14.80
N VAL A 290 -3.67 9.81 -15.37
CA VAL A 290 -4.87 9.47 -14.58
C VAL A 290 -4.62 8.32 -13.60
N HIS A 291 -3.74 7.37 -13.92
CA HIS A 291 -3.39 6.30 -12.97
C HIS A 291 -2.71 6.83 -11.70
N MET A 292 -2.13 8.04 -11.69
CA MET A 292 -1.61 8.67 -10.47
C MET A 292 -2.73 9.17 -9.54
N LEU A 293 -3.97 9.25 -10.02
CA LEU A 293 -5.14 9.57 -9.20
C LEU A 293 -5.72 8.32 -8.51
N ASN A 294 -5.37 7.14 -9.03
CA ASN A 294 -5.95 5.87 -8.62
C ASN A 294 -5.51 5.45 -7.21
N ASP A 295 -4.29 5.72 -6.77
CA ASP A 295 -3.86 5.26 -5.41
C ASP A 295 -4.64 5.89 -4.24
N THR A 296 -5.50 6.90 -4.50
CA THR A 296 -6.38 7.54 -3.49
C THR A 296 -7.88 7.45 -3.84
N HIS A 297 -8.22 6.50 -4.73
CA HIS A 297 -9.46 6.14 -5.47
C HIS A 297 -10.87 6.68 -5.14
N VAL A 298 -11.13 7.38 -4.03
CA VAL A 298 -12.51 7.82 -3.67
C VAL A 298 -12.65 9.33 -3.53
N ALA A 299 -11.57 10.07 -3.24
CA ALA A 299 -11.71 11.48 -2.89
C ALA A 299 -11.89 12.41 -4.11
N ALA A 300 -11.18 12.21 -5.23
CA ALA A 300 -11.01 13.25 -6.26
C ALA A 300 -12.26 13.65 -7.09
N THR A 301 -13.42 13.02 -6.92
CA THR A 301 -14.61 13.22 -7.78
C THR A 301 -15.06 14.68 -7.86
N GLU A 302 -15.15 15.39 -6.73
CA GLU A 302 -15.60 16.78 -6.70
C GLU A 302 -14.61 17.74 -7.39
N THR A 303 -13.31 17.55 -7.16
CA THR A 303 -12.26 18.38 -7.78
C THR A 303 -12.25 18.18 -9.30
N LEU A 304 -12.38 16.94 -9.77
CA LEU A 304 -12.46 16.63 -11.20
C LEU A 304 -13.72 17.22 -11.84
N GLN A 305 -14.89 17.08 -11.19
CA GLN A 305 -16.14 17.69 -11.67
C GLN A 305 -16.00 19.21 -11.81
N TYR A 306 -15.42 19.88 -10.82
CA TYR A 306 -15.20 21.32 -10.86
C TYR A 306 -14.29 21.73 -12.02
N ILE A 307 -13.18 21.04 -12.22
CA ILE A 307 -12.24 21.31 -13.31
C ILE A 307 -12.90 21.08 -14.67
N SER A 308 -13.63 19.98 -14.83
CA SER A 308 -14.36 19.67 -16.06
C SER A 308 -15.48 20.67 -16.38
N LYS A 309 -16.06 21.33 -15.36
CA LYS A 309 -17.04 22.42 -15.51
C LYS A 309 -16.38 23.76 -15.83
N THR A 310 -15.20 24.00 -15.28
CA THR A 310 -14.59 25.33 -15.27
C THR A 310 -13.59 25.55 -16.41
N LEU A 311 -12.83 24.53 -16.80
CA LEU A 311 -11.81 24.65 -17.84
C LEU A 311 -12.33 24.21 -19.21
N PRO A 312 -11.97 24.92 -20.30
CA PRO A 312 -12.24 24.46 -21.66
C PRO A 312 -11.60 23.11 -21.96
N PHE A 313 -12.23 22.32 -22.83
CA PHE A 313 -11.77 20.98 -23.19
C PHE A 313 -10.32 20.93 -23.69
N LYS A 314 -9.89 21.91 -24.50
CA LYS A 314 -8.51 22.03 -24.98
C LYS A 314 -7.51 22.08 -23.81
N THR A 315 -7.79 22.90 -22.80
CA THR A 315 -6.94 23.02 -21.61
C THR A 315 -6.96 21.74 -20.77
N LEU A 316 -8.09 21.02 -20.73
CA LEU A 316 -8.14 19.69 -20.10
C LEU A 316 -7.22 18.69 -20.81
N CYS A 317 -7.15 18.70 -22.15
CA CYS A 317 -6.22 17.87 -22.92
C CYS A 317 -4.74 18.23 -22.66
N ASN A 318 -4.45 19.49 -22.33
CA ASN A 318 -3.10 19.93 -21.98
C ASN A 318 -2.74 19.59 -20.52
N LEU A 319 -3.72 19.63 -19.63
CA LEU A 319 -3.56 19.30 -18.21
C LEU A 319 -3.43 17.78 -18.00
N PHE A 320 -4.16 16.97 -18.77
CA PHE A 320 -4.20 15.51 -18.67
C PHE A 320 -3.74 14.87 -19.97
N LYS A 321 -2.85 13.87 -19.89
CA LYS A 321 -2.35 13.16 -21.08
C LYS A 321 -3.49 12.55 -21.90
N THR A 322 -4.47 11.99 -21.18
CA THR A 322 -5.73 11.49 -21.72
C THR A 322 -6.85 12.00 -20.80
N PRO A 323 -7.67 12.98 -21.22
CA PRO A 323 -8.71 13.53 -20.36
C PRO A 323 -9.90 12.59 -20.18
N LEU A 324 -10.08 11.61 -21.06
CA LEU A 324 -11.22 10.68 -21.04
C LEU A 324 -11.37 9.93 -19.71
N PRO A 325 -10.35 9.25 -19.17
CA PRO A 325 -10.48 8.51 -17.91
C PRO A 325 -10.75 9.43 -16.72
N MET A 326 -10.25 10.66 -16.76
CA MET A 326 -10.55 11.68 -15.76
C MET A 326 -12.02 12.11 -15.79
N ILE A 327 -12.57 12.37 -16.98
CA ILE A 327 -13.98 12.74 -17.14
C ILE A 327 -14.88 11.60 -16.67
N LEU A 328 -14.50 10.35 -16.94
CA LEU A 328 -15.24 9.18 -16.48
C LEU A 328 -15.19 9.03 -14.95
N LEU A 329 -14.06 9.37 -14.31
CA LEU A 329 -13.91 9.41 -12.85
C LEU A 329 -14.85 10.40 -12.17
N THR A 330 -15.40 11.39 -12.90
CA THR A 330 -16.36 12.34 -12.30
C THR A 330 -17.68 11.71 -11.91
N ASN A 331 -18.06 10.59 -12.55
CA ASN A 331 -19.38 9.96 -12.46
C ASN A 331 -20.58 10.91 -12.74
N ASP A 332 -20.35 12.10 -13.31
CA ASP A 332 -21.39 13.07 -13.68
C ASP A 332 -21.80 12.84 -15.14
N HIS A 333 -22.98 12.26 -15.35
CA HIS A 333 -23.47 11.90 -16.67
C HIS A 333 -23.60 13.09 -17.64
N LEU A 334 -23.93 14.29 -17.14
CA LEU A 334 -24.05 15.48 -17.97
C LEU A 334 -22.68 15.90 -18.48
N LEU A 335 -21.68 15.91 -17.60
CA LEU A 335 -20.30 16.21 -17.95
C LEU A 335 -19.71 15.19 -18.92
N ILE A 336 -19.94 13.90 -18.65
CA ILE A 336 -19.47 12.83 -19.53
C ILE A 336 -20.07 13.02 -20.92
N THR A 337 -21.38 13.31 -21.02
CA THR A 337 -22.04 13.55 -22.32
C THR A 337 -21.45 14.76 -23.04
N SER A 338 -21.36 15.91 -22.36
CA SER A 338 -20.91 17.16 -22.98
C SER A 338 -19.47 17.03 -23.49
N HIS A 339 -18.59 16.40 -22.71
CA HIS A 339 -17.21 16.24 -23.10
C HIS A 339 -17.03 15.17 -24.17
N LEU A 340 -17.73 14.03 -24.11
CA LEU A 340 -17.67 12.99 -25.16
C LEU A 340 -18.06 13.51 -26.54
N THR A 341 -19.04 14.41 -26.63
CA THR A 341 -19.39 15.05 -27.91
C THR A 341 -18.29 15.97 -28.45
N SER A 342 -17.40 16.44 -27.57
CA SER A 342 -16.28 17.33 -27.90
C SER A 342 -14.98 16.57 -28.20
N PHE A 343 -14.90 15.27 -27.90
CA PHE A 343 -13.75 14.46 -28.25
C PHE A 343 -13.64 14.29 -29.78
N PRO A 344 -12.43 14.39 -30.35
CA PRO A 344 -12.19 13.94 -31.72
C PRO A 344 -12.54 12.44 -31.84
N LYS A 345 -12.65 11.95 -33.08
CA LYS A 345 -13.00 10.54 -33.36
C LYS A 345 -12.23 9.59 -32.42
N PRO A 346 -12.93 8.72 -31.67
CA PRO A 346 -12.30 7.91 -30.63
C PRO A 346 -11.25 6.98 -31.22
N THR A 347 -10.12 6.84 -30.53
CA THR A 347 -9.05 5.91 -30.90
C THR A 347 -9.21 4.55 -30.19
N LYS A 348 -8.51 3.52 -30.66
CA LYS A 348 -8.42 2.23 -29.96
C LYS A 348 -7.83 2.39 -28.55
N SER A 349 -6.85 3.28 -28.38
CA SER A 349 -6.25 3.56 -27.07
C SER A 349 -7.27 4.14 -26.09
N ASP A 350 -8.12 5.06 -26.56
CA ASP A 350 -9.18 5.65 -25.73
C ASP A 350 -10.19 4.59 -25.30
N TYR A 351 -10.53 3.68 -26.21
CA TYR A 351 -11.40 2.54 -25.92
C TYR A 351 -10.81 1.60 -24.86
N PHE A 352 -9.54 1.21 -25.00
CA PHE A 352 -8.89 0.34 -24.02
C PHE A 352 -8.75 1.01 -22.65
N THR A 353 -8.48 2.31 -22.63
CA THR A 353 -8.39 3.06 -21.38
C THR A 353 -9.76 3.18 -20.71
N PHE A 354 -10.83 3.34 -21.50
CA PHE A 354 -12.20 3.30 -21.01
C PHE A 354 -12.57 1.93 -20.41
N LEU A 355 -12.25 0.85 -21.12
CA LEU A 355 -12.58 -0.50 -20.63
C LEU A 355 -11.80 -0.84 -19.36
N ASP A 356 -10.51 -0.49 -19.30
CA ASP A 356 -9.69 -0.65 -18.08
C ASP A 356 -10.32 0.09 -16.90
N TYR A 357 -10.82 1.31 -17.14
CA TYR A 357 -11.56 2.07 -16.13
C TYR A 357 -12.85 1.37 -15.68
N LEU A 358 -13.69 0.91 -16.62
CA LEU A 358 -14.91 0.17 -16.30
C LEU A 358 -14.62 -1.06 -15.44
N LEU A 359 -13.66 -1.89 -15.86
CA LEU A 359 -13.32 -3.14 -15.20
C LEU A 359 -12.75 -2.91 -13.80
N ARG A 360 -11.87 -1.92 -13.62
CA ARG A 360 -11.28 -1.60 -12.30
C ARG A 360 -12.30 -1.09 -11.30
N ASN A 361 -13.19 -0.19 -11.73
CA ASN A 361 -14.18 0.38 -10.81
C ASN A 361 -15.23 -0.64 -10.38
N HIS A 362 -15.57 -1.58 -11.27
CA HIS A 362 -16.55 -2.60 -10.94
C HIS A 362 -15.99 -3.80 -10.15
N THR A 363 -14.69 -4.11 -10.28
CA THR A 363 -14.05 -5.20 -9.51
C THR A 363 -13.68 -4.78 -8.08
N THR A 364 -13.41 -3.49 -7.84
CA THR A 364 -12.94 -2.98 -6.54
C THR A 364 -14.06 -2.45 -5.63
N GLN A 365 -15.21 -2.04 -6.18
CA GLN A 365 -16.28 -1.41 -5.39
C GLN A 365 -17.36 -2.43 -5.00
N SER A 366 -17.42 -2.74 -3.71
CA SER A 366 -18.33 -3.75 -3.17
C SER A 366 -19.77 -3.28 -2.93
N SER A 367 -20.19 -2.03 -3.19
CA SER A 367 -21.62 -1.70 -2.93
C SER A 367 -22.28 -0.41 -3.45
N SER A 368 -21.63 0.66 -3.97
CA SER A 368 -22.38 1.95 -4.06
C SER A 368 -22.32 2.80 -5.34
N SER A 369 -21.52 2.50 -6.36
CA SER A 369 -21.56 3.29 -7.62
C SER A 369 -21.49 2.43 -8.87
N SER A 370 -22.55 1.67 -9.14
CA SER A 370 -22.76 1.12 -10.48
C SER A 370 -22.89 2.27 -11.48
N ILE A 371 -22.17 2.20 -12.59
CA ILE A 371 -22.26 3.19 -13.67
C ILE A 371 -23.71 3.24 -14.18
N SER A 372 -24.25 4.45 -14.30
CA SER A 372 -25.62 4.64 -14.79
C SER A 372 -25.76 4.03 -16.19
N PRO A 373 -26.85 3.27 -16.47
CA PRO A 373 -27.11 2.72 -17.81
C PRO A 373 -27.09 3.79 -18.91
N VAL A 374 -27.49 5.02 -18.56
CA VAL A 374 -27.48 6.18 -19.48
C VAL A 374 -26.05 6.51 -19.91
N VAL A 375 -25.10 6.53 -18.96
CA VAL A 375 -23.68 6.78 -19.23
C VAL A 375 -23.10 5.69 -20.12
N LEU A 376 -23.41 4.42 -19.87
CA LEU A 376 -22.99 3.32 -20.73
C LEU A 376 -23.51 3.47 -22.16
N THR A 377 -24.79 3.81 -22.35
CA THR A 377 -25.36 4.03 -23.68
C THR A 377 -24.69 5.21 -24.42
N ILE A 378 -24.46 6.33 -23.74
CA ILE A 378 -23.76 7.48 -24.32
C ILE A 378 -22.36 7.06 -24.80
N ILE A 379 -21.66 6.30 -23.98
CA ILE A 379 -20.29 5.88 -24.30
C ILE A 379 -20.27 4.88 -25.46
N ILE A 380 -21.20 3.91 -25.48
CA ILE A 380 -21.35 2.98 -26.62
C ILE A 380 -21.58 3.76 -27.91
N ASN A 381 -22.49 4.74 -27.88
CA ASN A 381 -22.77 5.58 -29.05
C ASN A 381 -21.55 6.41 -29.46
N HIS A 382 -20.76 6.91 -28.50
CA HIS A 382 -19.52 7.63 -28.79
C HIS A 382 -18.49 6.74 -29.50
N PHE A 383 -18.32 5.49 -29.07
CA PHE A 383 -17.40 4.54 -29.69
C PHE A 383 -17.94 3.88 -30.96
N LEU A 384 -19.23 3.96 -31.24
CA LEU A 384 -19.88 3.33 -32.41
C LEU A 384 -19.19 3.63 -33.76
N PRO A 385 -18.65 4.84 -34.04
CA PRO A 385 -17.89 5.07 -35.27
C PRO A 385 -16.61 4.23 -35.36
N LEU A 386 -15.89 4.00 -34.25
CA LEU A 386 -14.75 3.08 -34.21
C LEU A 386 -15.20 1.65 -34.51
N VAL A 387 -16.34 1.25 -33.93
CA VAL A 387 -16.96 -0.06 -34.20
C VAL A 387 -17.29 -0.18 -35.68
N SER A 388 -17.90 0.82 -36.31
CA SER A 388 -18.33 0.80 -37.73
C SER A 388 -17.19 0.57 -38.73
N THR A 389 -15.94 0.81 -38.33
CA THR A 389 -14.76 0.46 -39.13
C THR A 389 -14.41 -1.04 -39.09
N LEU A 390 -14.96 -1.77 -38.12
CA LEU A 390 -14.94 -3.23 -38.05
C LEU A 390 -16.09 -3.75 -38.93
N THR A 391 -15.74 -4.50 -39.97
CA THR A 391 -16.68 -5.12 -40.92
C THR A 391 -17.68 -6.09 -40.26
N THR A 392 -17.54 -6.38 -38.96
CA THR A 392 -18.32 -7.34 -38.18
C THR A 392 -19.38 -6.69 -37.26
N CYS A 393 -19.64 -5.39 -37.40
CA CYS A 393 -20.60 -4.65 -36.56
C CYS A 393 -22.00 -5.26 -36.47
N ASP A 394 -22.61 -5.51 -37.62
CA ASP A 394 -24.00 -6.00 -37.67
C ASP A 394 -24.10 -7.39 -37.08
N GLU A 395 -23.08 -8.22 -37.28
CA GLU A 395 -22.97 -9.52 -36.63
C GLU A 395 -22.81 -9.39 -35.12
N LEU A 396 -22.01 -8.44 -34.64
CA LEU A 396 -21.78 -8.21 -33.21
C LEU A 396 -23.07 -7.71 -32.54
N VAL A 397 -23.72 -6.69 -33.10
CA VAL A 397 -25.01 -6.17 -32.62
C VAL A 397 -26.07 -7.27 -32.63
N HIS A 398 -26.18 -8.04 -33.72
CA HIS A 398 -27.12 -9.15 -33.81
C HIS A 398 -26.83 -10.25 -32.78
N ARG A 399 -25.54 -10.58 -32.55
CA ARG A 399 -25.09 -11.61 -31.60
C ARG A 399 -25.39 -11.23 -30.15
N VAL A 400 -25.18 -9.97 -29.77
CA VAL A 400 -25.53 -9.50 -28.43
C VAL A 400 -27.06 -9.41 -28.30
N ASN A 401 -27.76 -8.86 -29.30
CA ASN A 401 -29.22 -8.78 -29.30
C ASN A 401 -29.88 -10.16 -29.19
N SER A 402 -29.46 -11.16 -29.97
CA SER A 402 -30.06 -12.50 -29.92
C SER A 402 -29.86 -13.21 -28.58
N THR A 403 -28.77 -12.91 -27.87
CA THR A 403 -28.42 -13.52 -26.59
C THR A 403 -29.28 -12.99 -25.43
N PHE A 404 -29.61 -11.70 -25.45
CA PHE A 404 -30.22 -11.01 -24.30
C PHE A 404 -31.64 -10.48 -24.56
N THR A 405 -32.16 -10.59 -25.77
CA THR A 405 -33.56 -10.23 -26.06
C THR A 405 -34.52 -11.32 -25.57
N THR A 406 -35.18 -11.03 -24.45
CA THR A 406 -36.56 -11.47 -24.19
C THR A 406 -37.32 -10.27 -23.64
N PRO A 407 -38.25 -9.68 -24.40
CA PRO A 407 -39.10 -8.61 -23.89
C PRO A 407 -40.25 -9.24 -23.11
N THR A 408 -40.22 -9.17 -21.78
CA THR A 408 -41.44 -9.33 -20.97
C THR A 408 -41.54 -8.21 -19.96
N LYS A 409 -42.43 -7.26 -20.31
CA LYS A 409 -43.09 -6.23 -19.51
C LYS A 409 -42.24 -5.38 -18.54
N GLN A 410 -42.18 -4.11 -18.94
CA GLN A 410 -41.64 -2.93 -18.29
C GLN A 410 -41.82 -2.88 -16.77
N ASN A 411 -40.71 -3.01 -16.04
CA ASN A 411 -40.52 -2.46 -14.70
C ASN A 411 -39.01 -2.24 -14.44
N ASN A 412 -38.62 -1.67 -13.30
CA ASN A 412 -37.22 -1.30 -12.96
C ASN A 412 -36.14 -2.36 -13.26
N GLN A 413 -36.50 -3.65 -13.38
CA GLN A 413 -35.62 -4.73 -13.89
C GLN A 413 -35.03 -4.45 -15.28
N ASN A 414 -35.70 -3.65 -16.13
CA ASN A 414 -35.18 -3.28 -17.45
C ASN A 414 -33.88 -2.48 -17.39
N LYS A 415 -33.66 -1.66 -16.36
CA LYS A 415 -32.42 -0.85 -16.24
C LYS A 415 -31.18 -1.72 -16.00
N GLU A 416 -31.31 -2.74 -15.14
CA GLU A 416 -30.23 -3.69 -14.86
C GLU A 416 -29.92 -4.57 -16.07
N ILE A 417 -30.96 -5.04 -16.77
CA ILE A 417 -30.80 -5.85 -17.98
C ILE A 417 -30.09 -5.05 -19.09
N VAL A 418 -30.47 -3.79 -19.31
CA VAL A 418 -29.82 -2.91 -20.30
C VAL A 418 -28.35 -2.63 -19.92
N CYS A 419 -28.06 -2.44 -18.63
CA CYS A 419 -26.68 -2.27 -18.16
C CYS A 419 -25.81 -3.50 -18.49
N LYS A 420 -26.32 -4.71 -18.19
CA LYS A 420 -25.63 -5.97 -18.49
C LYS A 420 -25.45 -6.18 -20.00
N TYR A 421 -26.47 -5.84 -20.80
CA TYR A 421 -26.39 -5.87 -22.26
C TYR A 421 -25.28 -4.96 -22.80
N ASN A 422 -25.29 -3.70 -22.38
CA ASN A 422 -24.31 -2.70 -22.77
C ASN A 422 -22.89 -3.13 -22.39
N LEU A 423 -22.75 -3.73 -21.21
CA LEU A 423 -21.48 -4.26 -20.75
C LEU A 423 -21.00 -5.44 -21.61
N SER A 424 -21.87 -6.42 -21.89
CA SER A 424 -21.53 -7.54 -22.76
C SER A 424 -21.14 -7.06 -24.17
N TYR A 425 -21.83 -6.06 -24.70
CA TYR A 425 -21.48 -5.42 -25.97
C TYR A 425 -20.07 -4.81 -25.96
N LEU A 426 -19.73 -4.06 -24.91
CA LEU A 426 -18.38 -3.48 -24.75
C LEU A 426 -17.31 -4.58 -24.66
N ILE A 427 -17.60 -5.68 -23.98
CA ILE A 427 -16.63 -6.75 -23.84
C ILE A 427 -16.46 -7.52 -25.16
N GLU A 428 -17.54 -7.73 -25.92
CA GLU A 428 -17.47 -8.27 -27.28
C GLU A 428 -16.63 -7.40 -28.21
N LEU A 429 -16.85 -6.09 -28.16
CA LEU A 429 -16.07 -5.13 -28.93
C LEU A 429 -14.59 -5.16 -28.53
N TYR A 430 -14.27 -5.36 -27.26
CA TYR A 430 -12.90 -5.55 -26.80
C TYR A 430 -12.26 -6.80 -27.40
N PHE A 431 -12.95 -7.93 -27.41
CA PHE A 431 -12.43 -9.15 -28.03
C PHE A 431 -12.18 -8.97 -29.54
N GLU A 432 -13.11 -8.34 -30.26
CA GLU A 432 -12.92 -8.08 -31.70
C GLU A 432 -11.76 -7.11 -31.98
N LEU A 433 -11.58 -6.09 -31.15
CA LEU A 433 -10.48 -5.14 -31.29
C LEU A 433 -9.10 -5.76 -31.01
N THR A 434 -9.05 -6.78 -30.15
CA THR A 434 -7.81 -7.35 -29.62
C THR A 434 -7.37 -8.63 -30.30
N ASN A 435 -8.32 -9.42 -30.80
CA ASN A 435 -8.03 -10.57 -31.67
C ASN A 435 -7.26 -10.17 -32.95
N ASN A 436 -7.19 -8.87 -33.26
CA ASN A 436 -6.77 -8.39 -34.55
C ASN A 436 -5.27 -8.12 -34.75
N LYS A 437 -4.35 -8.13 -33.77
CA LYS A 437 -2.89 -8.03 -34.08
C LYS A 437 -1.81 -8.08 -32.97
N ASP A 438 -2.09 -8.06 -31.68
CA ASP A 438 -1.02 -7.72 -30.73
C ASP A 438 -0.13 -8.89 -30.25
N LYS A 439 1.19 -8.62 -30.24
CA LYS A 439 2.27 -9.56 -29.87
C LYS A 439 2.52 -9.63 -28.35
N ASP A 440 1.99 -8.68 -27.56
CA ASP A 440 2.12 -8.66 -26.09
C ASP A 440 1.02 -9.48 -25.42
N LYS A 441 1.16 -10.81 -25.51
CA LYS A 441 0.15 -11.75 -25.01
C LYS A 441 -0.03 -11.69 -23.48
N ASP A 442 1.02 -11.46 -22.71
CA ASP A 442 0.96 -11.68 -21.26
C ASP A 442 0.19 -10.60 -20.48
N VAL A 443 0.41 -9.32 -20.76
CA VAL A 443 -0.35 -8.21 -20.14
C VAL A 443 -1.81 -8.23 -20.60
N HIS A 444 -2.02 -8.67 -21.84
CA HIS A 444 -3.35 -8.79 -22.43
C HIS A 444 -4.16 -9.94 -21.82
N ASN A 445 -3.51 -11.07 -21.55
CA ASN A 445 -4.13 -12.24 -20.92
C ASN A 445 -4.65 -11.92 -19.51
N GLN A 446 -3.93 -11.14 -18.71
CA GLN A 446 -4.41 -10.75 -17.38
C GLN A 446 -5.67 -9.88 -17.45
N LYS A 447 -5.71 -8.91 -18.37
CA LYS A 447 -6.90 -8.04 -18.55
C LYS A 447 -8.10 -8.81 -19.09
N ILE A 448 -7.86 -9.76 -19.98
CA ILE A 448 -8.88 -10.70 -20.45
C ILE A 448 -9.44 -11.50 -19.26
N GLU A 449 -8.56 -12.00 -18.39
CA GLU A 449 -8.94 -12.79 -17.23
C GLU A 449 -9.77 -11.97 -16.22
N ASP A 450 -9.39 -10.72 -15.94
CA ASP A 450 -10.17 -9.79 -15.11
C ASP A 450 -11.56 -9.52 -15.73
N THR A 451 -11.61 -9.42 -17.06
CA THR A 451 -12.86 -9.26 -17.83
C THR A 451 -13.75 -10.49 -17.73
N PHE A 452 -13.16 -11.70 -17.81
CA PHE A 452 -13.86 -12.96 -17.66
C PHE A 452 -14.42 -13.13 -16.26
N GLN A 453 -13.61 -12.85 -15.23
CA GLN A 453 -14.06 -12.85 -13.85
C GLN A 453 -15.28 -11.94 -13.68
N TYR A 454 -15.19 -10.70 -14.18
CA TYR A 454 -16.26 -9.74 -14.07
C TYR A 454 -17.55 -10.19 -14.77
N LEU A 455 -17.45 -10.68 -16.02
CA LEU A 455 -18.59 -11.23 -16.76
C LEU A 455 -19.31 -12.32 -15.98
N VAL A 456 -18.54 -13.30 -15.50
CA VAL A 456 -19.10 -14.47 -14.81
C VAL A 456 -19.81 -14.03 -13.52
N GLN A 457 -19.21 -13.11 -12.75
CA GLN A 457 -19.79 -12.60 -11.50
C GLN A 457 -21.10 -11.82 -11.71
N GLN A 458 -21.21 -11.01 -12.77
CA GLN A 458 -22.40 -10.20 -13.05
C GLN A 458 -23.66 -11.01 -13.43
N HIS A 459 -23.50 -12.27 -13.84
CA HIS A 459 -24.59 -13.11 -14.33
C HIS A 459 -25.21 -14.03 -13.26
N THR A 460 -24.83 -13.91 -11.99
CA THR A 460 -25.17 -14.83 -10.88
C THR A 460 -26.57 -14.70 -10.26
N THR A 461 -27.38 -13.68 -10.60
CA THR A 461 -28.54 -13.29 -9.76
C THR A 461 -29.96 -13.41 -10.38
N HIS A 462 -30.28 -14.33 -11.29
CA HIS A 462 -31.54 -14.25 -12.07
C HIS A 462 -32.28 -15.56 -12.37
N THR A 463 -33.56 -15.44 -12.75
CA THR A 463 -34.52 -16.52 -13.08
C THR A 463 -34.06 -17.47 -14.20
N GLU A 464 -34.37 -18.77 -14.05
CA GLU A 464 -33.93 -19.91 -14.89
C GLU A 464 -33.90 -19.71 -16.42
N PRO A 465 -34.96 -19.21 -17.12
CA PRO A 465 -34.95 -19.19 -18.58
C PRO A 465 -33.92 -18.20 -19.18
N THR A 466 -33.56 -17.16 -18.43
CA THR A 466 -32.50 -16.22 -18.85
C THR A 466 -31.10 -16.74 -18.52
N LEU A 467 -30.99 -17.65 -17.56
CA LEU A 467 -29.71 -18.23 -17.14
C LEU A 467 -29.12 -19.11 -18.24
N ASN A 468 -29.92 -19.94 -18.92
CA ASN A 468 -29.45 -20.81 -20.00
C ASN A 468 -28.77 -20.02 -21.12
N LYS A 469 -29.43 -19.00 -21.67
CA LYS A 469 -28.84 -18.15 -22.73
C LYS A 469 -27.53 -17.48 -22.29
N ARG A 470 -27.45 -17.05 -21.03
CA ARG A 470 -26.22 -16.47 -20.45
C ARG A 470 -25.11 -17.51 -20.34
N CYS A 471 -25.43 -18.70 -19.85
CA CYS A 471 -24.47 -19.80 -19.76
C CYS A 471 -23.98 -20.23 -21.16
N GLU A 472 -24.84 -20.26 -22.18
CA GLU A 472 -24.45 -20.51 -23.57
C GLU A 472 -23.46 -19.45 -24.07
N TYR A 473 -23.73 -18.18 -23.80
CA TYR A 473 -22.84 -17.07 -24.14
C TYR A 473 -21.48 -17.19 -23.43
N LEU A 474 -21.48 -17.42 -22.11
CA LEU A 474 -20.26 -17.59 -21.32
C LEU A 474 -19.45 -18.78 -21.83
N LEU A 475 -20.08 -19.91 -22.14
CA LEU A 475 -19.42 -21.09 -22.70
C LEU A 475 -18.75 -20.80 -24.05
N LYS A 476 -19.41 -20.01 -24.90
CA LYS A 476 -18.89 -19.65 -26.23
C LYS A 476 -17.72 -18.67 -26.16
N ARG A 477 -17.67 -17.80 -25.16
CA ARG A 477 -16.70 -16.69 -25.09
C ARG A 477 -15.58 -16.89 -24.10
N VAL A 478 -15.95 -17.27 -22.89
CA VAL A 478 -15.04 -17.42 -21.76
C VAL A 478 -14.57 -18.86 -21.66
N GLY A 479 -15.48 -19.79 -21.95
CA GLY A 479 -15.25 -21.21 -21.78
C GLY A 479 -15.54 -21.69 -20.36
N PHE A 480 -15.72 -23.00 -20.24
CA PHE A 480 -16.06 -23.68 -19.00
C PHE A 480 -14.95 -23.56 -17.96
N TYR A 481 -13.71 -23.37 -18.38
CA TYR A 481 -12.56 -23.16 -17.50
C TYR A 481 -12.78 -21.96 -16.58
N SER A 482 -12.96 -20.74 -17.13
CA SER A 482 -13.11 -19.56 -16.28
C SER A 482 -14.48 -19.48 -15.63
N ILE A 483 -15.51 -20.15 -16.20
CA ILE A 483 -16.78 -20.36 -15.49
C ILE A 483 -16.56 -21.17 -14.20
N CYS A 484 -15.78 -22.24 -14.22
CA CYS A 484 -15.45 -23.01 -13.01
C CYS A 484 -14.67 -22.17 -11.99
N GLN A 485 -13.78 -21.30 -12.46
CA GLN A 485 -12.93 -20.47 -11.60
C GLN A 485 -13.68 -19.33 -10.91
N TYR A 486 -14.59 -18.65 -11.63
CA TYR A 486 -15.23 -17.41 -11.16
C TYR A 486 -16.73 -17.52 -10.90
N GLY A 487 -17.37 -18.59 -11.36
CA GLY A 487 -18.81 -18.79 -11.32
C GLY A 487 -19.31 -19.31 -9.98
N THR A 488 -20.55 -18.96 -9.66
CA THR A 488 -21.33 -19.63 -8.61
C THR A 488 -21.68 -21.06 -9.04
N LEU A 489 -21.91 -21.94 -8.07
CA LEU A 489 -22.32 -23.33 -8.33
C LEU A 489 -23.49 -23.46 -9.31
N GLU A 490 -24.48 -22.57 -9.26
CA GLU A 490 -25.63 -22.57 -10.16
C GLU A 490 -25.21 -22.37 -11.63
N ILE A 491 -24.44 -21.32 -11.94
CA ILE A 491 -23.89 -21.09 -13.29
C ILE A 491 -23.07 -22.29 -13.76
N VAL A 492 -22.20 -22.84 -12.89
CA VAL A 492 -21.34 -23.97 -13.25
C VAL A 492 -22.17 -25.22 -13.59
N LYS A 493 -23.19 -25.53 -12.78
CA LYS A 493 -24.13 -26.64 -13.04
C LYS A 493 -24.89 -26.45 -14.35
N THR A 494 -25.48 -25.27 -14.55
CA THR A 494 -26.26 -24.97 -15.76
C THR A 494 -25.40 -25.02 -17.01
N SER A 495 -24.20 -24.43 -16.97
CA SER A 495 -23.23 -24.53 -18.08
C SER A 495 -22.81 -25.98 -18.35
N PHE A 496 -22.60 -26.80 -17.32
CA PHE A 496 -22.28 -28.22 -17.51
C PHE A 496 -23.45 -29.00 -18.14
N THR A 497 -24.68 -28.74 -17.70
CA THR A 497 -25.89 -29.34 -18.28
C THR A 497 -26.03 -28.99 -19.78
N LEU A 498 -25.79 -27.73 -20.15
CA LEU A 498 -25.80 -27.31 -21.56
C LEU A 498 -24.73 -28.04 -22.39
N LEU A 499 -23.53 -28.21 -21.83
CA LEU A 499 -22.47 -28.98 -22.48
C LEU A 499 -22.89 -30.45 -22.71
N GLN A 500 -23.53 -31.08 -21.73
CA GLN A 500 -24.03 -32.46 -21.85
C GLN A 500 -25.18 -32.61 -22.87
N GLN A 501 -26.06 -31.60 -22.94
CA GLN A 501 -27.22 -31.61 -23.83
C GLN A 501 -26.85 -31.34 -25.29
N THR A 502 -25.70 -30.72 -25.56
CA THR A 502 -25.27 -30.38 -26.92
C THR A 502 -24.86 -31.64 -27.69
N PRO A 503 -25.64 -32.10 -28.68
CA PRO A 503 -25.30 -33.30 -29.46
C PRO A 503 -24.07 -33.02 -30.31
N LYS A 504 -23.15 -34.01 -30.44
CA LYS A 504 -21.96 -33.93 -31.32
C LYS A 504 -22.29 -33.52 -32.76
N ASP A 505 -23.50 -33.84 -33.23
CA ASP A 505 -23.93 -33.66 -34.61
C ASP A 505 -24.87 -32.45 -34.82
N ASN A 506 -25.25 -31.73 -33.75
CA ASN A 506 -26.12 -30.56 -33.91
C ASN A 506 -25.26 -29.36 -34.36
N THR A 507 -25.39 -29.00 -35.63
CA THR A 507 -24.49 -28.05 -36.31
C THR A 507 -24.60 -26.62 -35.81
N ASN A 508 -25.69 -26.25 -35.14
CA ASN A 508 -26.00 -24.85 -34.84
C ASN A 508 -25.23 -24.28 -33.64
N ILE A 509 -24.79 -25.11 -32.67
CA ILE A 509 -24.09 -24.62 -31.48
C ILE A 509 -22.89 -25.52 -31.19
N LYS A 510 -21.69 -25.08 -31.58
CA LYS A 510 -20.43 -25.72 -31.21
C LYS A 510 -19.70 -24.85 -30.19
N PHE A 511 -19.59 -25.32 -28.95
CA PHE A 511 -18.83 -24.62 -27.90
C PHE A 511 -17.31 -24.80 -28.04
N GLY A 512 -16.82 -25.58 -29.00
CA GLY A 512 -15.39 -25.88 -29.11
C GLY A 512 -14.90 -26.81 -27.99
N LYS A 513 -13.58 -26.89 -27.84
CA LYS A 513 -12.95 -27.72 -26.80
C LYS A 513 -13.04 -27.00 -25.46
N GLN A 514 -13.69 -27.63 -24.49
CA GLN A 514 -13.94 -27.07 -23.18
C GLN A 514 -13.05 -27.74 -22.13
N SER A 515 -12.64 -26.99 -21.11
CA SER A 515 -11.83 -27.49 -20.01
C SER A 515 -12.44 -27.21 -18.64
N VAL A 516 -12.08 -28.02 -17.66
CA VAL A 516 -12.45 -27.89 -16.25
C VAL A 516 -11.19 -27.67 -15.43
N ASN A 517 -11.28 -26.85 -14.36
CA ASN A 517 -10.18 -26.59 -13.43
C ASN A 517 -10.67 -26.61 -11.97
N LEU A 518 -9.71 -26.51 -11.06
CA LEU A 518 -9.92 -26.47 -9.60
C LEU A 518 -9.49 -25.13 -8.99
N LEU A 519 -9.59 -24.03 -9.75
CA LEU A 519 -9.14 -22.69 -9.32
C LEU A 519 -10.23 -21.88 -8.60
N SER A 520 -11.42 -22.46 -8.38
CA SER A 520 -12.53 -21.76 -7.74
C SER A 520 -12.24 -21.37 -6.29
N ARG A 521 -12.83 -20.26 -5.86
CA ARG A 521 -12.82 -19.83 -4.45
C ARG A 521 -13.98 -20.39 -3.63
N ASP A 522 -14.88 -21.15 -4.25
CA ASP A 522 -16.04 -21.77 -3.60
C ASP A 522 -15.83 -23.28 -3.54
N VAL A 523 -15.77 -23.83 -2.32
CA VAL A 523 -15.61 -25.27 -2.07
C VAL A 523 -16.73 -26.08 -2.74
N SER A 524 -17.95 -25.54 -2.83
CA SER A 524 -19.08 -26.20 -3.48
C SER A 524 -18.86 -26.36 -4.98
N VAL A 525 -18.27 -25.35 -5.62
CA VAL A 525 -17.88 -25.40 -7.03
C VAL A 525 -16.73 -26.36 -7.24
N LEU A 526 -15.70 -26.31 -6.38
CA LEU A 526 -14.59 -27.27 -6.43
C LEU A 526 -15.07 -28.72 -6.29
N SER A 527 -16.07 -28.96 -5.44
CA SER A 527 -16.67 -30.28 -5.29
C SER A 527 -17.37 -30.75 -6.54
N PHE A 528 -18.18 -29.90 -7.13
CA PHE A 528 -18.83 -30.22 -8.39
C PHE A 528 -17.83 -30.47 -9.52
N CYS A 529 -16.78 -29.66 -9.64
CA CYS A 529 -15.71 -29.84 -10.64
C CYS A 529 -14.94 -31.14 -10.42
N THR A 530 -14.66 -31.52 -9.17
CA THR A 530 -14.00 -32.78 -8.82
C THR A 530 -14.81 -33.97 -9.28
N ASP A 531 -16.12 -33.97 -9.03
CA ASP A 531 -17.04 -35.03 -9.48
C ASP A 531 -17.02 -35.17 -11.00
N ILE A 532 -17.00 -34.05 -11.73
CA ILE A 532 -16.88 -34.04 -13.20
C ILE A 532 -15.57 -34.68 -13.64
N ILE A 533 -14.45 -34.33 -13.02
CA ILE A 533 -13.12 -34.85 -13.37
C ILE A 533 -13.06 -36.36 -13.11
N VAL A 534 -13.54 -36.82 -11.96
CA VAL A 534 -13.58 -38.25 -11.61
C VAL A 534 -14.47 -39.03 -12.59
N ALA A 535 -15.67 -38.50 -12.89
CA ALA A 535 -16.59 -39.14 -13.83
C ALA A 535 -16.01 -39.24 -15.26
N ASN A 536 -15.25 -38.23 -15.70
CA ASN A 536 -14.61 -38.23 -17.01
C ASN A 536 -13.44 -39.21 -17.12
N ASN A 537 -12.71 -39.47 -16.03
CA ASN A 537 -11.63 -40.46 -16.03
C ASN A 537 -12.14 -41.90 -15.95
N ASN A 538 -13.25 -42.13 -15.25
CA ASN A 538 -13.79 -43.48 -15.05
C ASN A 538 -14.60 -44.01 -16.24
N LYS A 539 -15.05 -43.15 -17.17
CA LYS A 539 -15.91 -43.55 -18.28
C LYS A 539 -15.20 -43.44 -19.63
N ASN A 540 -14.79 -44.59 -20.17
CA ASN A 540 -14.33 -44.72 -21.57
C ASN A 540 -15.41 -44.37 -22.61
N ASN A 541 -16.68 -44.23 -22.22
CA ASN A 541 -17.82 -44.04 -23.12
C ASN A 541 -18.58 -42.71 -22.93
N ASN A 542 -18.06 -41.74 -22.17
CA ASN A 542 -18.75 -40.47 -22.03
C ASN A 542 -18.68 -39.63 -23.31
N LYS A 543 -19.85 -39.18 -23.78
CA LYS A 543 -20.02 -38.39 -25.02
C LYS A 543 -19.37 -37.00 -24.94
N LEU A 544 -19.11 -36.47 -23.74
CA LEU A 544 -18.53 -35.14 -23.51
C LEU A 544 -17.08 -35.25 -23.02
N THR A 545 -16.11 -34.91 -23.87
CA THR A 545 -14.68 -34.88 -23.50
C THR A 545 -14.29 -33.48 -23.01
N LEU A 546 -14.45 -33.23 -21.71
CA LEU A 546 -13.84 -32.03 -21.10
C LEU A 546 -12.37 -32.30 -20.84
N THR A 547 -11.50 -31.39 -21.27
CA THR A 547 -10.08 -31.50 -20.92
C THR A 547 -9.80 -30.99 -19.53
N PHE A 548 -9.00 -31.72 -18.79
CA PHE A 548 -8.51 -31.32 -17.49
C PHE A 548 -6.99 -31.18 -17.57
N ASN A 549 -6.47 -30.01 -17.23
CA ASN A 549 -5.03 -29.74 -17.23
C ASN A 549 -4.51 -29.84 -15.79
N ALA A 550 -3.70 -30.88 -15.55
CA ALA A 550 -3.08 -31.12 -14.25
C ALA A 550 -2.21 -29.93 -13.77
N LYS A 551 -1.53 -29.23 -14.70
CA LYS A 551 -0.64 -28.11 -14.35
C LYS A 551 -1.41 -26.96 -13.70
N ASP A 552 -2.61 -26.66 -14.20
CA ASP A 552 -3.41 -25.55 -13.69
C ASP A 552 -3.95 -25.87 -12.28
N SER A 553 -4.21 -27.15 -11.99
CA SER A 553 -4.64 -27.59 -10.66
C SER A 553 -3.52 -27.51 -9.62
N SER A 554 -2.26 -27.67 -10.02
CA SER A 554 -1.13 -27.41 -9.12
C SER A 554 -1.07 -25.95 -8.65
N GLN A 555 -1.58 -25.01 -9.45
CA GLN A 555 -1.68 -23.61 -9.07
C GLN A 555 -2.81 -23.33 -8.07
N ALA A 556 -3.85 -24.18 -8.00
CA ALA A 556 -5.00 -23.97 -7.11
C ALA A 556 -4.58 -23.85 -5.64
N ILE A 557 -3.77 -24.81 -5.17
CA ILE A 557 -3.27 -24.85 -3.79
C ILE A 557 -2.35 -23.65 -3.54
N LYS A 558 -1.47 -23.34 -4.51
CA LYS A 558 -0.56 -22.19 -4.42
C LYS A 558 -1.34 -20.87 -4.34
N LEU A 559 -2.36 -20.66 -5.17
CA LEU A 559 -3.19 -19.45 -5.16
C LEU A 559 -4.01 -19.33 -3.87
N ALA A 560 -4.57 -20.43 -3.37
CA ALA A 560 -5.26 -20.44 -2.08
C ALA A 560 -4.33 -20.06 -0.91
N PHE A 561 -3.04 -20.41 -1.02
CA PHE A 561 -2.00 -20.08 -0.04
C PHE A 561 -1.43 -18.65 -0.21
N ASP A 562 -1.17 -18.22 -1.45
CA ASP A 562 -0.51 -16.95 -1.82
C ASP A 562 -1.45 -15.72 -1.84
N ASN A 563 -2.76 -15.90 -1.64
CA ASN A 563 -3.75 -14.81 -1.53
C ASN A 563 -3.54 -13.85 -0.34
N THR A 564 -2.34 -13.79 0.22
CA THR A 564 -1.84 -12.79 1.18
C THR A 564 -1.45 -11.47 0.51
N SER A 565 -1.40 -11.41 -0.82
CA SER A 565 -0.89 -10.29 -1.63
C SER A 565 -1.82 -9.07 -1.79
N GLY A 566 -2.95 -9.02 -1.07
CA GLY A 566 -3.64 -7.76 -0.87
C GLY A 566 -2.75 -6.80 -0.08
N SER A 567 -2.52 -5.59 -0.60
CA SER A 567 -1.66 -4.54 -0.03
C SER A 567 -1.94 -4.15 1.43
N SER A 568 -3.00 -4.68 2.03
CA SER A 568 -3.36 -4.52 3.44
C SER A 568 -2.75 -5.55 4.40
N GLY A 569 -1.91 -6.49 3.94
CA GLY A 569 -1.15 -7.40 4.80
C GLY A 569 -2.00 -8.35 5.68
N ARG A 570 -3.32 -8.40 5.44
CA ARG A 570 -4.29 -9.23 6.18
C ARG A 570 -5.15 -10.07 5.24
N GLY A 571 -4.58 -10.58 4.14
CA GLY A 571 -5.26 -11.60 3.35
C GLY A 571 -5.48 -12.85 4.21
N ARG A 572 -6.74 -13.17 4.52
CA ARG A 572 -7.08 -14.45 5.17
C ARG A 572 -6.83 -15.56 4.16
N GLN A 573 -5.84 -16.41 4.42
CA GLN A 573 -5.65 -17.66 3.69
C GLN A 573 -6.97 -18.45 3.67
N SER A 574 -7.34 -18.97 2.50
CA SER A 574 -8.60 -19.69 2.31
C SER A 574 -8.45 -21.15 2.74
N TRP A 575 -8.36 -21.36 4.06
CA TRP A 575 -8.09 -22.68 4.66
C TRP A 575 -9.09 -23.75 4.24
N ASP A 576 -10.37 -23.41 4.11
CA ASP A 576 -11.41 -24.36 3.67
C ASP A 576 -11.12 -24.93 2.27
N ILE A 577 -10.57 -24.11 1.36
CA ILE A 577 -10.16 -24.53 0.01
C ILE A 577 -8.93 -25.43 0.09
N ILE A 578 -7.94 -25.04 0.89
CA ILE A 578 -6.70 -25.83 1.06
C ILE A 578 -7.06 -27.21 1.62
N GLU A 579 -7.84 -27.26 2.69
CA GLU A 579 -8.30 -28.51 3.29
C GLU A 579 -9.06 -29.37 2.28
N TYR A 580 -9.99 -28.78 1.52
CA TYR A 580 -10.75 -29.49 0.50
C TYR A 580 -9.86 -30.10 -0.60
N LEU A 581 -8.98 -29.30 -1.21
CA LEU A 581 -8.07 -29.75 -2.28
C LEU A 581 -7.12 -30.84 -1.78
N CYS A 582 -6.64 -30.72 -0.55
CA CYS A 582 -5.73 -31.68 0.05
C CYS A 582 -6.43 -32.99 0.38
N ASN A 583 -7.68 -32.94 0.87
CA ASN A 583 -8.50 -34.14 1.07
C ASN A 583 -8.71 -34.88 -0.26
N ILE A 584 -9.08 -34.17 -1.33
CA ILE A 584 -9.22 -34.78 -2.67
C ILE A 584 -7.93 -35.42 -3.15
N ALA A 585 -6.79 -34.74 -2.98
CA ALA A 585 -5.48 -35.24 -3.40
C ALA A 585 -5.16 -36.62 -2.80
N THR A 586 -5.77 -36.94 -1.65
CA THR A 586 -5.52 -38.18 -0.92
C THR A 586 -6.54 -39.26 -1.18
N THR A 587 -7.80 -38.87 -1.33
CA THR A 587 -8.90 -39.81 -1.49
C THR A 587 -9.01 -40.30 -2.93
N ILE A 588 -8.58 -39.49 -3.90
CA ILE A 588 -8.80 -39.75 -5.32
C ILE A 588 -7.44 -39.94 -6.03
N PRO A 589 -7.12 -41.17 -6.50
CA PRO A 589 -5.79 -41.51 -7.04
C PRO A 589 -5.28 -40.62 -8.16
N ILE A 590 -6.15 -40.12 -9.04
CA ILE A 590 -5.70 -39.27 -10.16
C ILE A 590 -5.09 -37.96 -9.65
N PHE A 591 -5.62 -37.38 -8.57
CA PHE A 591 -5.14 -36.10 -8.03
C PHE A 591 -3.83 -36.21 -7.26
N LYS A 592 -3.45 -37.43 -6.84
CA LYS A 592 -2.21 -37.69 -6.10
C LYS A 592 -0.95 -37.29 -6.88
N THR A 593 -1.01 -37.31 -8.21
CA THR A 593 0.11 -36.92 -9.09
C THR A 593 -0.01 -35.50 -9.64
N ILE A 594 -1.16 -34.83 -9.42
CA ILE A 594 -1.49 -33.55 -10.05
C ILE A 594 -1.06 -32.36 -9.18
N PHE A 595 -1.26 -32.45 -7.87
CA PHE A 595 -0.99 -31.33 -6.97
C PHE A 595 0.50 -31.25 -6.62
N ASN A 596 1.15 -30.17 -7.07
CA ASN A 596 2.48 -29.81 -6.59
C ASN A 596 2.34 -28.94 -5.33
N ILE A 597 2.52 -29.54 -4.16
CA ILE A 597 2.40 -28.83 -2.89
C ILE A 597 3.68 -28.04 -2.62
N PRO A 598 3.60 -26.70 -2.43
CA PRO A 598 4.76 -25.91 -2.02
C PRO A 598 5.31 -26.42 -0.68
N PRO A 599 6.64 -26.63 -0.53
CA PRO A 599 7.24 -27.02 0.74
C PRO A 599 6.88 -26.07 1.90
N GLU A 600 6.64 -24.81 1.59
CA GLU A 600 6.23 -23.78 2.54
C GLU A 600 4.84 -24.09 3.13
N LEU A 601 3.89 -24.54 2.30
CA LEU A 601 2.55 -24.93 2.76
C LEU A 601 2.63 -26.11 3.74
N TYR A 602 3.50 -27.08 3.47
CA TYR A 602 3.73 -28.22 4.35
C TYR A 602 4.12 -27.76 5.76
N SER A 603 5.06 -26.81 5.86
CA SER A 603 5.48 -26.26 7.15
C SER A 603 4.36 -25.55 7.91
N VAL A 604 3.48 -24.84 7.19
CA VAL A 604 2.35 -24.13 7.79
C VAL A 604 1.26 -25.11 8.25
N LEU A 605 1.02 -26.19 7.50
CA LEU A 605 0.09 -27.26 7.90
C LEU A 605 0.54 -27.94 9.19
N CYS A 606 1.84 -28.27 9.29
CA CYS A 606 2.41 -28.83 10.52
C CYS A 606 2.28 -27.87 11.71
N GLN A 607 2.50 -26.57 11.50
CA GLN A 607 2.35 -25.55 12.56
C GLN A 607 0.91 -25.39 13.05
N LYS A 608 -0.07 -25.57 12.17
CA LYS A 608 -1.49 -25.52 12.53
C LYS A 608 -2.00 -26.82 13.16
N GLY A 609 -1.15 -27.82 13.37
CA GLY A 609 -1.54 -29.12 13.89
C GLY A 609 -2.39 -29.94 12.91
N LEU A 610 -2.39 -29.58 11.62
CA LEU A 610 -3.12 -30.27 10.56
C LEU A 610 -2.29 -31.43 10.02
N SER A 611 -1.84 -32.30 10.94
CA SER A 611 -0.92 -33.41 10.67
C SER A 611 -1.47 -34.38 9.63
N ASN A 612 -2.77 -34.70 9.70
CA ASN A 612 -3.46 -35.55 8.74
C ASN A 612 -3.37 -35.00 7.31
N LEU A 613 -3.53 -33.68 7.14
CA LEU A 613 -3.37 -32.98 5.86
C LEU A 613 -1.91 -32.95 5.40
N ALA A 614 -0.94 -32.76 6.31
CA ALA A 614 0.47 -32.85 5.96
C ALA A 614 0.86 -34.26 5.49
N ILE A 615 0.40 -35.31 6.17
CA ILE A 615 0.63 -36.73 5.80
C ILE A 615 -0.07 -37.08 4.48
N ALA A 616 -1.23 -36.50 4.28
CA ALA A 616 -1.98 -36.61 3.05
C ALA A 616 -1.20 -36.11 1.81
N LEU A 617 -0.41 -35.06 2.01
CA LEU A 617 0.29 -34.30 0.98
C LEU A 617 1.75 -34.69 0.82
N GLN A 618 2.17 -35.83 1.38
CA GLN A 618 3.51 -36.35 1.16
C GLN A 618 3.75 -36.45 -0.36
N PRO A 619 4.76 -35.76 -0.93
CA PRO A 619 5.17 -36.05 -2.30
C PRO A 619 5.44 -37.55 -2.33
N ASN A 620 4.66 -38.28 -3.13
CA ASN A 620 5.01 -39.64 -3.48
C ASN A 620 6.42 -39.55 -4.06
N GLY A 621 7.43 -39.91 -3.27
CA GLY A 621 8.76 -40.12 -3.78
C GLY A 621 8.57 -41.04 -4.98
N GLY A 622 8.89 -40.55 -6.17
CA GLY A 622 8.71 -41.31 -7.39
C GLY A 622 9.55 -42.57 -7.28
N ASN A 623 8.94 -43.66 -6.80
CA ASN A 623 9.53 -44.98 -6.79
C ASN A 623 9.63 -45.41 -8.26
N GLY A 624 10.83 -45.25 -8.83
CA GLY A 624 11.27 -46.12 -9.89
C GLY A 624 11.22 -47.56 -9.37
N ASN A 625 10.33 -48.37 -9.96
CA ASN A 625 10.29 -49.83 -9.93
C ASN A 625 11.03 -50.54 -8.78
N GLY A 626 10.31 -50.85 -7.70
CA GLY A 626 10.81 -51.75 -6.65
C GLY A 626 9.71 -52.15 -5.67
N SER A 627 9.27 -53.41 -5.78
CA SER A 627 8.46 -54.24 -4.87
C SER A 627 7.62 -53.57 -3.76
N SER A 628 6.31 -53.77 -3.86
CA SER A 628 5.30 -53.56 -2.82
C SER A 628 5.60 -54.36 -1.54
N GLY A 629 5.96 -53.68 -0.47
CA GLY A 629 5.84 -54.18 0.89
C GLY A 629 4.65 -53.51 1.57
N ASP A 630 3.65 -54.31 1.96
CA ASP A 630 2.51 -53.87 2.77
C ASP A 630 2.98 -53.36 4.13
N TYR A 631 2.86 -52.05 4.36
CA TYR A 631 2.97 -51.46 5.70
C TYR A 631 1.61 -50.89 6.08
N SER A 632 0.80 -51.72 6.76
CA SER A 632 -0.36 -51.26 7.51
C SER A 632 0.09 -50.92 8.93
N VAL A 633 0.20 -49.63 9.24
CA VAL A 633 0.34 -49.16 10.62
C VAL A 633 -1.05 -48.77 11.11
N VAL A 634 -1.64 -49.64 11.94
CA VAL A 634 -2.88 -49.35 12.66
C VAL A 634 -2.56 -48.35 13.77
N VAL A 635 -3.21 -47.18 13.75
CA VAL A 635 -3.09 -46.15 14.79
C VAL A 635 -4.39 -46.09 15.57
N ASN A 636 -4.33 -46.39 16.87
CA ASN A 636 -5.43 -46.15 17.81
C ASN A 636 -5.47 -44.66 18.19
N PRO A 637 -6.65 -44.03 18.34
CA PRO A 637 -6.76 -42.64 18.76
C PRO A 637 -6.35 -42.48 20.24
N PRO A 638 -5.65 -41.39 20.61
CA PRO A 638 -5.28 -41.13 22.00
C PRO A 638 -6.47 -40.62 22.81
N ASP A 639 -6.59 -41.12 24.05
CA ASP A 639 -7.58 -40.67 25.03
C ASP A 639 -7.42 -39.18 25.39
N SER A 640 -8.55 -38.51 25.48
CA SER A 640 -8.67 -37.06 25.66
C SER A 640 -8.47 -36.63 27.10
N SER A 641 -7.26 -36.24 27.50
CA SER A 641 -7.06 -35.38 28.67
C SER A 641 -5.70 -34.66 28.68
N THR A 642 -5.63 -33.50 28.03
CA THR A 642 -4.86 -32.27 28.34
C THR A 642 -4.48 -31.56 27.03
N PRO A 643 -5.06 -30.37 26.72
CA PRO A 643 -4.99 -29.78 25.37
C PRO A 643 -3.60 -29.28 24.96
N ALA A 644 -2.72 -28.96 25.93
CA ALA A 644 -1.36 -28.50 25.63
C ALA A 644 -0.44 -29.65 25.21
N VAL A 645 -0.37 -30.74 25.99
CA VAL A 645 0.53 -31.89 25.71
C VAL A 645 0.20 -32.57 24.37
N SER A 646 -1.09 -32.63 24.00
CA SER A 646 -1.52 -33.16 22.70
C SER A 646 -1.04 -32.34 21.51
N GLN A 647 -0.88 -31.01 21.67
CA GLN A 647 -0.43 -30.14 20.59
C GLN A 647 1.08 -30.29 20.34
N TYR A 648 1.87 -30.41 21.41
CA TYR A 648 3.32 -30.67 21.33
C TYR A 648 3.65 -32.04 20.73
N GLN A 649 2.96 -33.10 21.18
CA GLN A 649 3.12 -34.44 20.60
C GLN A 649 2.66 -34.50 19.15
N SER A 650 1.57 -33.81 18.80
CA SER A 650 1.11 -33.69 17.41
C SER A 650 2.15 -33.00 16.51
N THR A 651 2.79 -31.92 16.97
CA THR A 651 3.88 -31.27 16.22
C THR A 651 5.11 -32.17 16.11
N GLN A 652 5.48 -32.87 17.18
CA GLN A 652 6.61 -33.80 17.19
C GLN A 652 6.38 -34.99 16.24
N ASP A 653 5.20 -35.59 16.25
CA ASP A 653 4.80 -36.67 15.33
C ASP A 653 4.74 -36.19 13.88
N SER A 654 4.29 -34.96 13.66
CA SER A 654 4.27 -34.33 12.34
C SER A 654 5.70 -34.14 11.79
N LEU A 655 6.66 -33.82 12.66
CA LEU A 655 8.07 -33.66 12.30
C LEU A 655 8.76 -34.99 12.02
N TYR A 656 8.51 -36.02 12.85
CA TYR A 656 8.98 -37.38 12.58
C TYR A 656 8.51 -37.89 11.21
N ARG A 657 7.25 -37.58 10.85
CA ARG A 657 6.68 -37.93 9.54
C ARG A 657 7.19 -37.03 8.42
N ALA A 658 7.43 -35.74 8.67
CA ALA A 658 8.04 -34.81 7.72
C ALA A 658 9.38 -35.33 7.18
N GLN A 659 10.18 -35.90 8.08
CA GLN A 659 11.51 -36.38 7.74
C GLN A 659 11.49 -37.74 7.03
N SER A 660 10.59 -38.68 7.38
CA SER A 660 10.52 -39.96 6.66
C SER A 660 10.24 -39.75 5.16
N ILE A 661 9.50 -38.69 4.82
CA ILE A 661 9.25 -38.26 3.43
C ILE A 661 10.51 -37.71 2.80
N LEU A 662 11.18 -36.80 3.51
CA LEU A 662 12.37 -36.13 3.01
C LEU A 662 13.49 -37.15 2.75
N GLN A 663 13.62 -38.18 3.59
CA GLN A 663 14.55 -39.29 3.40
C GLN A 663 14.27 -40.12 2.13
N ASN A 664 13.03 -40.14 1.65
CA ASN A 664 12.62 -40.81 0.41
C ASN A 664 12.78 -39.93 -0.85
N ALA A 665 13.10 -38.64 -0.69
CA ALA A 665 13.36 -37.75 -1.81
C ALA A 665 14.76 -37.99 -2.40
N GLN A 666 14.96 -37.63 -3.68
CA GLN A 666 16.28 -37.70 -4.33
C GLN A 666 17.37 -37.06 -3.43
N PRO A 667 18.56 -37.67 -3.29
CA PRO A 667 19.57 -37.28 -2.29
C PRO A 667 19.94 -35.79 -2.30
N HIS A 668 19.98 -35.17 -3.49
CA HIS A 668 20.31 -33.75 -3.64
C HIS A 668 19.20 -32.81 -3.14
N ASN A 669 17.92 -33.20 -3.30
CA ASN A 669 16.79 -32.44 -2.79
C ASN A 669 16.63 -32.61 -1.28
N TYR A 670 17.00 -33.79 -0.74
CA TYR A 670 16.96 -34.05 0.69
C TYR A 670 17.85 -33.07 1.46
N THR A 671 19.12 -32.91 1.07
CA THR A 671 20.05 -32.00 1.75
C THR A 671 19.59 -30.54 1.64
N SER A 672 19.12 -30.10 0.48
CA SER A 672 18.63 -28.71 0.31
C SER A 672 17.40 -28.42 1.17
N ASN A 673 16.43 -29.33 1.21
CA ASN A 673 15.23 -29.18 2.02
C ASN A 673 15.52 -29.29 3.51
N TRP A 674 16.42 -30.20 3.92
CA TRP A 674 16.89 -30.30 5.30
C TRP A 674 17.52 -28.99 5.76
N ASN A 675 18.39 -28.37 4.95
CA ASN A 675 19.02 -27.08 5.28
C ASN A 675 17.96 -25.96 5.43
N LYS A 676 17.01 -25.85 4.49
CA LYS A 676 15.93 -24.85 4.59
C LYS A 676 15.07 -25.05 5.84
N LEU A 677 14.73 -26.31 6.15
CA LEU A 677 13.93 -26.65 7.32
C LEU A 677 14.71 -26.35 8.62
N PHE A 678 16.02 -26.61 8.62
CA PHE A 678 16.92 -26.29 9.73
C PHE A 678 17.05 -24.78 9.95
N ASP A 679 17.27 -23.99 8.89
CA ASP A 679 17.34 -22.52 8.95
C ASP A 679 16.01 -21.91 9.42
N MET A 680 14.89 -22.46 8.97
CA MET A 680 13.58 -22.03 9.42
C MET A 680 13.31 -22.42 10.88
N ALA A 681 13.68 -23.64 11.31
CA ALA A 681 13.50 -24.09 12.68
C ALA A 681 14.35 -23.28 13.67
N THR A 682 15.58 -22.94 13.28
CA THR A 682 16.49 -22.12 14.10
C THR A 682 16.04 -20.65 14.17
N SER A 683 15.65 -20.05 13.04
CA SER A 683 15.13 -18.67 13.02
C SER A 683 13.82 -18.52 13.80
N ARG A 684 12.99 -19.55 13.83
CA ARG A 684 11.74 -19.60 14.62
C ARG A 684 11.91 -20.16 16.03
N GLN A 685 13.13 -20.51 16.43
CA GLN A 685 13.49 -20.97 17.78
C GLN A 685 12.69 -22.22 18.23
N GLN A 686 12.57 -23.20 17.33
CA GLN A 686 11.83 -24.45 17.58
C GLN A 686 12.78 -25.59 18.01
N PHE A 687 13.15 -25.66 19.29
CA PHE A 687 14.22 -26.55 19.79
C PHE A 687 14.01 -28.02 19.43
N LEU A 688 12.80 -28.55 19.59
CA LEU A 688 12.51 -29.96 19.31
C LEU A 688 12.74 -30.31 17.83
N VAL A 689 12.42 -29.39 16.92
CA VAL A 689 12.69 -29.55 15.47
C VAL A 689 14.20 -29.60 15.24
N VAL A 690 14.93 -28.66 15.82
CA VAL A 690 16.39 -28.58 15.70
C VAL A 690 17.07 -29.84 16.26
N LYS A 691 16.69 -30.25 17.47
CA LYS A 691 17.17 -31.48 18.11
C LYS A 691 16.98 -32.68 17.20
N TYR A 692 15.78 -32.81 16.65
CA TYR A 692 15.44 -33.92 15.76
C TYR A 692 16.26 -33.93 14.46
N LEU A 693 16.36 -32.79 13.78
CA LEU A 693 17.12 -32.66 12.54
C LEU A 693 18.60 -33.00 12.74
N VAL A 694 19.17 -32.58 13.87
CA VAL A 694 20.59 -32.82 14.21
C VAL A 694 20.84 -34.28 14.56
N THR A 695 19.90 -34.95 15.24
CA THR A 695 20.00 -36.39 15.52
C THR A 695 19.85 -37.24 14.27
N ASN A 696 19.22 -36.71 13.21
CA ASN A 696 18.96 -37.43 11.96
C ASN A 696 19.44 -36.62 10.74
N PRO A 697 20.74 -36.34 10.60
CA PRO A 697 21.19 -35.49 9.52
C PRO A 697 21.37 -36.33 8.24
N PRO A 698 21.44 -35.74 7.02
CA PRO A 698 21.69 -36.48 5.79
C PRO A 698 23.02 -37.27 5.80
N SER A 699 23.31 -38.07 4.78
CA SER A 699 24.52 -38.93 4.76
C SER A 699 25.83 -38.13 4.78
N THR A 700 25.80 -36.85 4.37
CA THR A 700 26.96 -35.95 4.29
C THR A 700 26.62 -34.49 4.69
N PRO A 701 26.15 -34.20 5.92
CA PRO A 701 25.84 -32.86 6.36
C PRO A 701 27.04 -32.23 7.04
N ILE A 702 27.42 -31.05 6.57
CA ILE A 702 28.05 -30.09 7.47
C ILE A 702 26.91 -29.55 8.32
N ILE A 703 26.80 -29.98 9.58
CA ILE A 703 25.76 -29.47 10.48
C ILE A 703 25.98 -27.96 10.61
N PRO A 704 24.97 -27.12 10.30
CA PRO A 704 25.16 -25.69 10.27
C PRO A 704 25.42 -25.15 11.66
N VAL A 705 26.19 -24.06 11.71
CA VAL A 705 26.41 -23.31 12.94
C VAL A 705 25.10 -22.61 13.32
N ILE A 706 24.60 -22.85 14.54
CA ILE A 706 23.40 -22.17 15.04
C ILE A 706 23.83 -20.87 15.74
N SER A 707 23.43 -19.73 15.20
CA SER A 707 23.58 -18.46 15.90
C SER A 707 22.57 -18.38 17.05
N LEU A 708 23.07 -18.14 18.26
CA LEU A 708 22.25 -17.89 19.45
C LEU A 708 21.77 -16.43 19.53
N ASP A 709 22.22 -15.56 18.62
CA ASP A 709 22.03 -14.11 18.71
C ASP A 709 20.54 -13.73 18.72
N ALA A 710 19.77 -14.24 17.76
CA ALA A 710 18.34 -13.95 17.66
C ALA A 710 17.54 -14.46 18.88
N ALA A 711 17.86 -15.66 19.38
CA ALA A 711 17.18 -16.24 20.52
C ALA A 711 17.43 -15.45 21.82
N ILE A 712 18.68 -15.04 22.04
CA ILE A 712 19.05 -14.22 23.19
C ILE A 712 18.46 -12.80 23.07
N GLN A 713 18.43 -12.21 21.88
CA GLN A 713 17.86 -10.88 21.66
C GLN A 713 16.33 -10.87 21.83
N MET A 714 15.65 -11.95 21.46
CA MET A 714 14.20 -12.13 21.68
C MET A 714 13.86 -12.65 23.08
N MET A 715 14.83 -12.79 23.98
CA MET A 715 14.66 -13.33 25.34
C MET A 715 14.06 -14.74 25.41
N ASN A 716 14.22 -15.55 24.37
CA ASN A 716 13.78 -16.96 24.40
C ASN A 716 14.85 -17.83 25.09
N PHE A 717 14.98 -17.62 26.39
CA PHE A 717 16.01 -18.24 27.20
C PHE A 717 15.83 -19.75 27.34
N GLN A 718 14.59 -20.24 27.27
CA GLN A 718 14.31 -21.68 27.27
C GLN A 718 14.94 -22.36 26.05
N TYR A 719 14.75 -21.82 24.85
CA TYR A 719 15.40 -22.34 23.63
C TYR A 719 16.93 -22.31 23.72
N VAL A 720 17.51 -21.24 24.28
CA VAL A 720 18.97 -21.13 24.48
C VAL A 720 19.46 -22.18 25.48
N LYS A 721 18.77 -22.32 26.62
CA LYS A 721 19.09 -23.32 27.65
C LYS A 721 19.03 -24.73 27.05
N ASP A 722 17.94 -25.03 26.35
CA ASP A 722 17.73 -26.33 25.72
C ASP A 722 18.85 -26.65 24.71
N LEU A 723 19.30 -25.68 23.89
CA LEU A 723 20.42 -25.88 22.97
C LEU A 723 21.76 -26.10 23.70
N VAL A 724 22.04 -25.32 24.74
CA VAL A 724 23.31 -25.37 25.48
C VAL A 724 23.43 -26.64 26.34
N GLU A 725 22.33 -27.07 26.95
CA GLU A 725 22.25 -28.27 27.78
C GLU A 725 22.03 -29.56 26.96
N SER A 726 21.68 -29.44 25.68
CA SER A 726 21.50 -30.62 24.84
C SER A 726 22.81 -31.38 24.62
N ASP A 727 22.76 -32.71 24.73
CA ASP A 727 23.85 -33.63 24.37
C ASP A 727 24.08 -33.71 22.84
N LEU A 728 23.70 -32.67 22.08
CA LEU A 728 23.86 -32.61 20.64
C LEU A 728 25.31 -32.26 20.30
N VAL A 729 26.21 -33.24 20.49
CA VAL A 729 27.67 -33.15 20.34
C VAL A 729 28.11 -32.53 19.00
N ARG A 730 27.25 -32.54 17.99
CA ARG A 730 27.58 -32.13 16.62
C ARG A 730 27.13 -30.71 16.24
N ILE A 731 26.47 -29.96 17.12
CA ILE A 731 26.07 -28.58 16.82
C ILE A 731 27.16 -27.62 17.27
N THR A 732 27.66 -26.81 16.33
CA THR A 732 28.44 -25.64 16.65
C THR A 732 27.48 -24.50 16.96
N LEU A 733 27.45 -24.02 18.20
CA LEU A 733 26.73 -22.80 18.55
C LEU A 733 27.65 -21.60 18.36
N SER A 734 27.13 -20.48 17.87
CA SER A 734 27.89 -19.24 17.75
C SER A 734 27.13 -18.03 18.32
N VAL A 735 27.90 -17.10 18.87
CA VAL A 735 27.44 -15.77 19.25
C VAL A 735 28.33 -14.77 18.54
N VAL A 736 27.80 -14.06 17.55
CA VAL A 736 28.57 -13.15 16.70
C VAL A 736 28.11 -11.71 16.86
N ALA A 737 26.82 -11.50 17.13
CA ALA A 737 26.22 -10.18 17.14
C ALA A 737 26.59 -9.41 18.43
N VAL A 738 27.07 -8.18 18.27
CA VAL A 738 27.47 -7.32 19.40
C VAL A 738 26.25 -6.91 20.25
N GLU A 739 25.05 -6.88 19.66
CA GLU A 739 23.76 -6.68 20.35
C GLU A 739 23.52 -7.77 21.40
N THR A 740 23.89 -9.02 21.11
CA THR A 740 23.73 -10.15 22.01
C THR A 740 24.61 -10.00 23.25
N TRP A 741 25.83 -9.50 23.06
CA TRP A 741 26.75 -9.17 24.14
C TRP A 741 26.18 -8.08 25.06
N GLN A 742 25.50 -7.09 24.49
CA GLN A 742 24.79 -6.05 25.25
C GLN A 742 23.58 -6.63 25.99
N CYS A 743 22.81 -7.50 25.35
CA CYS A 743 21.66 -8.18 25.95
C CYS A 743 22.08 -8.98 27.19
N VAL A 744 23.09 -9.85 27.07
CA VAL A 744 23.62 -10.63 28.20
C VAL A 744 24.30 -9.75 29.25
N GLY A 745 24.99 -8.68 28.86
CA GLY A 745 25.55 -7.73 29.84
C GLY A 745 24.49 -6.95 30.63
N THR A 746 23.31 -6.78 30.05
CA THR A 746 22.20 -6.03 30.67
C THR A 746 21.28 -6.94 31.48
N TYR A 747 20.98 -8.15 31.01
CA TYR A 747 19.98 -9.03 31.60
C TYR A 747 20.55 -10.38 32.08
N GLY A 748 21.73 -10.77 31.61
CA GLY A 748 22.35 -12.06 31.90
C GLY A 748 23.10 -12.08 33.23
N SER A 749 23.20 -13.27 33.81
CA SER A 749 24.03 -13.52 34.99
C SER A 749 25.51 -13.64 34.62
N LEU A 750 26.39 -13.63 35.63
CA LEU A 750 27.82 -13.92 35.43
C LEU A 750 28.03 -15.28 34.74
N GLU A 751 27.18 -16.25 35.07
CA GLU A 751 27.20 -17.59 34.50
C GLU A 751 26.86 -17.60 33.01
N TRP A 752 25.94 -16.75 32.54
CA TRP A 752 25.64 -16.61 31.11
C TRP A 752 26.85 -16.05 30.33
N ILE A 753 27.54 -15.06 30.91
CA ILE A 753 28.76 -14.51 30.30
C ILE A 753 29.80 -15.63 30.16
N GLU A 754 30.04 -16.40 31.22
CA GLU A 754 31.11 -17.39 31.24
C GLU A 754 30.79 -18.67 30.48
N LYS A 755 29.57 -19.19 30.60
CA LYS A 755 29.16 -20.47 29.99
C LYS A 755 28.64 -20.35 28.57
N ILE A 756 28.11 -19.18 28.18
CA ILE A 756 27.50 -18.97 26.86
C ILE A 756 28.35 -18.03 26.00
N LEU A 757 28.54 -16.77 26.41
CA LEU A 757 29.24 -15.79 25.56
C LEU A 757 30.70 -16.17 25.29
N LEU A 758 31.47 -16.50 26.33
CA LEU A 758 32.90 -16.81 26.17
C LEU A 758 33.15 -18.15 25.48
N LYS A 759 32.23 -19.09 25.65
CA LYS A 759 32.34 -20.44 25.08
C LYS A 759 32.00 -20.45 23.59
N TYR A 760 31.05 -19.63 23.15
CA TYR A 760 30.48 -19.70 21.81
C TYR A 760 30.79 -18.48 20.92
N ASP A 761 31.61 -17.51 21.36
CA ASP A 761 32.10 -16.46 20.45
C ASP A 761 33.34 -16.95 19.67
N PRO A 762 33.25 -17.11 18.33
CA PRO A 762 34.37 -17.59 17.52
C PRO A 762 35.56 -16.62 17.48
N TYR A 763 35.37 -15.34 17.87
CA TYR A 763 36.40 -14.30 17.86
C TYR A 763 37.04 -14.06 19.24
N CYS A 764 36.64 -14.82 20.27
CA CYS A 764 37.07 -14.64 21.65
C CYS A 764 38.49 -15.16 22.00
N THR A 765 39.37 -15.36 21.03
CA THR A 765 40.75 -15.81 21.27
C THR A 765 41.73 -14.62 21.24
N GLY A 766 42.02 -13.97 22.38
CA GLY A 766 43.15 -13.01 22.45
C GLY A 766 43.13 -11.92 23.55
N ARG A 767 44.20 -11.10 23.57
CA ARG A 767 44.45 -10.00 24.55
C ARG A 767 43.39 -8.89 24.57
N GLN A 768 42.52 -8.78 23.57
CA GLN A 768 41.42 -7.79 23.52
C GLN A 768 40.22 -8.17 24.41
N LEU A 769 40.21 -9.39 24.96
CA LEU A 769 39.13 -9.93 25.79
C LEU A 769 39.05 -9.26 27.17
N ILE A 770 40.20 -8.97 27.79
CA ILE A 770 40.29 -8.61 29.22
C ILE A 770 39.51 -7.34 29.57
N PRO A 771 39.59 -6.22 28.81
CA PRO A 771 38.86 -4.99 29.16
C PRO A 771 37.34 -5.09 28.94
N ARG A 772 36.90 -5.81 27.90
CA ARG A 772 35.47 -6.02 27.60
C ARG A 772 34.81 -6.94 28.63
N LEU A 773 35.53 -7.98 29.04
CA LEU A 773 35.08 -8.97 30.02
C LEU A 773 34.96 -8.37 31.43
N GLN A 774 35.87 -7.48 31.83
CA GLN A 774 35.72 -6.73 33.08
C GLN A 774 34.49 -5.82 33.08
N SER A 775 34.20 -5.16 31.96
CA SER A 775 33.05 -4.27 31.82
C SER A 775 31.72 -5.05 31.86
N LEU A 776 31.65 -6.20 31.21
CA LEU A 776 30.48 -7.09 31.24
C LEU A 776 30.28 -7.74 32.61
N ARG A 777 31.36 -8.21 33.26
CA ARG A 777 31.30 -8.72 34.64
C ARG A 777 30.81 -7.64 35.61
N PHE A 778 31.21 -6.40 35.42
CA PHE A 778 30.76 -5.28 36.24
C PHE A 778 29.28 -4.97 36.02
N GLY A 779 28.81 -4.94 34.75
CA GLY A 779 27.39 -4.78 34.42
C GLY A 779 26.51 -5.90 34.98
N ALA A 780 26.89 -7.16 34.78
CA ALA A 780 26.16 -8.31 35.32
C ALA A 780 26.15 -8.35 36.86
N LYS A 781 27.23 -7.92 37.52
CA LYS A 781 27.25 -7.76 38.99
C LYS A 781 26.31 -6.68 39.49
N LEU A 782 26.16 -5.58 38.75
CA LEU A 782 25.19 -4.52 39.07
C LEU A 782 23.74 -4.98 38.87
N ASN A 783 23.50 -5.90 37.92
CA ASN A 783 22.18 -6.44 37.60
C ASN A 783 21.85 -7.75 38.35
N TYR A 784 22.69 -8.17 39.31
CA TYR A 784 22.57 -9.45 40.01
C TYR A 784 21.17 -9.69 40.62
N HIS A 785 20.51 -8.67 41.16
CA HIS A 785 19.16 -8.83 41.71
C HIS A 785 18.07 -9.03 40.64
N HIS A 786 18.18 -8.37 39.48
CA HIS A 786 17.22 -8.52 38.38
C HIS A 786 17.44 -9.80 37.56
N GLY A 787 18.70 -10.17 37.30
CA GLY A 787 19.01 -11.43 36.60
C GLY A 787 18.59 -12.67 37.40
N THR A 788 18.78 -12.65 38.72
CA THR A 788 18.31 -13.75 39.59
C THR A 788 16.79 -13.79 39.68
N GLN A 789 16.09 -12.64 39.62
CA GLN A 789 14.63 -12.60 39.55
C GLN A 789 14.09 -13.15 38.23
N ILE A 790 14.72 -12.85 37.09
CA ILE A 790 14.34 -13.40 35.78
C ILE A 790 14.58 -14.92 35.75
N ILE A 791 15.72 -15.40 36.26
CA ILE A 791 16.00 -16.84 36.35
C ILE A 791 15.01 -17.52 37.30
N ASN A 792 14.74 -16.92 38.46
CA ASN A 792 13.74 -17.45 39.38
C ASN A 792 12.33 -17.42 38.77
N GLU A 793 11.93 -16.38 38.02
CA GLU A 793 10.66 -16.36 37.30
C GLU A 793 10.60 -17.39 36.18
N LEU A 794 11.67 -17.65 35.44
CA LEU A 794 11.74 -18.73 34.45
C LEU A 794 11.65 -20.12 35.10
N ASP A 795 12.26 -20.30 36.28
CA ASP A 795 12.24 -21.57 37.00
C ASP A 795 10.92 -21.82 37.76
N THR A 796 10.25 -20.76 38.22
CA THR A 796 9.04 -20.82 39.07
C THR A 796 7.72 -20.56 38.34
N ASN A 797 7.72 -20.00 37.13
CA ASN A 797 6.49 -19.65 36.41
C ASN A 797 6.08 -20.79 35.45
N PRO A 798 5.06 -21.61 35.78
CA PRO A 798 4.70 -22.78 34.99
C PRO A 798 4.16 -22.45 33.60
N ILE A 799 3.81 -21.19 33.33
CA ILE A 799 3.30 -20.73 32.03
C ILE A 799 4.43 -20.59 30.98
N LEU A 800 5.70 -20.54 31.39
CA LEU A 800 6.87 -20.47 30.50
C LEU A 800 7.64 -21.80 30.40
N LYS A 801 7.16 -22.86 31.05
CA LYS A 801 7.67 -24.25 30.92
C LYS A 801 6.98 -25.06 29.82
N TYR A 802 6.24 -24.41 28.93
CA TYR A 802 5.56 -25.06 27.81
C TYR A 802 5.98 -24.42 26.49
#